data_AF-A0A7S0E3W1-F1
#
_entry.id   AF-A0A7S0E3W1-F1
#
_cell.length_a   1.000
_cell.length_b   1.000
_cell.length_c   1.000
_cell.angle_alpha   90.00
_cell.angle_beta   90.00
_cell.angle_gamma   90.00
#
_symmetry.space_group_name_H-M   'P 1'
#
loop_
_entity.id
_entity.type
_entity.pdbx_description
1 polymer ?
#
loop_
_entity_poly.entity_id
_entity_poly.type
_entity_poly.pdbx_seq_one_letter_code
_entity_poly.pdbx_strand_id
1 'polypeptide(L)'
;MLLLAAQAGWAWMPQALEWTQTALYKDGTTDLLKSMPPLVFMPMPDAPDGSPFLSIDASTTYQQILGFGGAFTEASAINWRRLTSEEQAEVIKLYFASPEEGGHGYALGRVPINSCDFSPKSYSFDDATCPIDDKTGRAEGSCSKTDMELEHFDEGVKHDVDSGMIAMIKQAYDMVARRGLKLSLFASPWSPPAWMKLPVDGRQSMLASARPDGLLPSMGQVWAKYFSRFISAYRAHGLHMWGVTVQNEPEAAVGWEAMLWSPQNMAHFVKAHLGPVLAAEQPGVKILGFDHNKDHVYAWAKALYADKEAAEFFDGIAVHWYGGLNTHNLNATHHLAPGKFILPSEACNCGGVVFRTPDVDNWWSRAESLALDILEDLRFWAIGWTDWNLILSTGGGPNHLKNLCDANIIADPEQSEGLGRIIMQASYYFVGHFSRFIPQGSRRIWLHNSVQSKLPPVSAGDVMNGQPLVFKPCDDLGVQQWSLDSSHSLVVPGSNVAPTSDGFEHGGMCVDLDTNANPPKLQVWACSHLPNQMFSSRTVPGGHELYHVGSGKCITKVAASGAAVGLDAGTSVEIPQLGECGSKASVFTLANYDGGGFPSNFATRTHNGLCLQPLVTRKTEFDAVAFQAPDGSISLVALNTGEKPIEFALHDAQAGIGVPSITLPPHAIHSYRWKPDAAQAWLDRSAAKGDNDALLTDRLQTTLTTPAEHADAQALLRAARLQTAPPQMPAAQAAVQSELQTRLDALQLLSQQALPARASAATPDAAAPADTAPGRRGLGVAALWVMQLGLLVPLIVAVATTLRRRRWQPLPTEASGASAWPVADYLPPAAVEAPEEGAAYLEFAPTR
;
A
#
# COMPACT_ATOMS: atom_id res chain seq x y z
N MET A 1 24.88 28.08 18.39
CA MET A 1 25.17 26.64 18.58
C MET A 1 26.54 26.25 18.01
N LEU A 2 26.81 26.35 16.70
CA LEU A 2 28.11 25.95 16.09
C LEU A 2 29.38 26.44 16.84
N LEU A 3 29.45 27.71 17.28
CA LEU A 3 30.60 28.19 18.06
C LEU A 3 30.80 27.49 19.42
N LEU A 4 29.74 27.00 20.06
CA LEU A 4 29.83 26.27 21.35
C LEU A 4 30.39 24.86 21.15
N ALA A 5 30.03 24.18 20.05
CA ALA A 5 30.64 22.90 19.68
C ALA A 5 32.15 23.06 19.40
N ALA A 6 32.52 24.11 18.66
CA ALA A 6 33.93 24.44 18.40
C ALA A 6 34.72 24.72 19.69
N GLN A 7 34.13 25.42 20.67
CA GLN A 7 34.75 25.67 21.98
C GLN A 7 34.91 24.43 22.87
N ALA A 8 34.11 23.38 22.64
CA ALA A 8 34.24 22.11 23.36
C ALA A 8 35.38 21.21 22.81
N GLY A 9 35.99 21.57 21.67
CA GLY A 9 36.94 20.71 20.94
C GLY A 9 36.28 19.61 20.09
N TRP A 10 34.95 19.55 20.09
CA TRP A 10 34.17 18.59 19.30
C TRP A 10 33.78 19.26 17.97
N ALA A 11 34.67 19.17 16.98
CA ALA A 11 34.46 19.67 15.62
C ALA A 11 33.49 18.76 14.82
N TRP A 12 32.28 18.57 15.36
CA TRP A 12 31.22 17.78 14.74
C TRP A 12 30.70 18.50 13.48
N MET A 13 30.84 17.88 12.31
CA MET A 13 30.29 18.41 11.07
C MET A 13 28.78 18.13 10.98
N PRO A 14 27.95 19.13 10.64
CA PRO A 14 26.52 18.93 10.44
C PRO A 14 26.25 17.98 9.27
N GLN A 15 25.82 16.77 9.59
CA GLN A 15 25.31 15.81 8.62
C GLN A 15 23.87 16.17 8.25
N ALA A 16 23.62 16.29 6.94
CA ALA A 16 22.28 16.46 6.41
C ALA A 16 21.51 15.13 6.41
N LEU A 17 20.22 15.23 6.69
CA LEU A 17 19.21 14.20 6.50
C LEU A 17 18.32 14.65 5.34
N GLU A 18 18.48 14.01 4.19
CA GLU A 18 17.60 14.23 3.04
C GLU A 18 16.27 13.53 3.30
N TRP A 19 15.15 14.16 2.94
CA TRP A 19 13.84 13.55 3.10
C TRP A 19 12.82 14.07 2.09
N THR A 20 11.82 13.23 1.87
CA THR A 20 10.74 13.42 0.90
C THR A 20 9.40 13.16 1.57
N GLN A 21 8.37 13.90 1.16
CA GLN A 21 7.02 13.88 1.72
C GLN A 21 5.96 13.66 0.62
N THR A 22 5.00 12.78 0.90
CA THR A 22 3.68 12.74 0.25
C THR A 22 2.63 12.94 1.35
N ALA A 23 1.72 13.90 1.19
CA ALA A 23 0.75 14.30 2.22
C ALA A 23 -0.50 14.95 1.62
N LEU A 24 -1.66 14.71 2.23
CA LEU A 24 -2.93 15.38 1.91
C LEU A 24 -3.29 16.39 3.01
N TYR A 25 -3.56 17.63 2.62
CA TYR A 25 -3.94 18.70 3.53
C TYR A 25 -5.46 18.92 3.54
N LYS A 26 -5.99 19.48 4.64
CA LYS A 26 -7.45 19.66 4.85
C LYS A 26 -8.13 20.69 3.93
N ASP A 27 -7.38 21.35 3.05
CA ASP A 27 -7.88 22.20 1.96
C ASP A 27 -7.92 21.46 0.59
N GLY A 28 -7.62 20.16 0.58
CA GLY A 28 -7.54 19.33 -0.62
C GLY A 28 -6.23 19.49 -1.40
N THR A 29 -5.28 20.30 -0.93
CA THR A 29 -3.94 20.38 -1.54
C THR A 29 -3.08 19.17 -1.15
N THR A 30 -2.08 18.85 -1.97
CA THR A 30 -1.27 17.64 -1.83
C THR A 30 0.19 17.91 -2.10
N ASP A 31 1.06 17.40 -1.23
CA ASP A 31 2.46 17.15 -1.57
C ASP A 31 2.59 15.71 -2.10
N LEU A 32 3.36 15.51 -3.18
CA LEU A 32 3.44 14.25 -3.93
C LEU A 32 4.91 13.98 -4.31
N LEU A 33 5.56 13.02 -3.62
CA LEU A 33 7.01 12.75 -3.69
C LEU A 33 7.89 14.03 -3.64
N LYS A 34 7.47 15.02 -2.85
CA LYS A 34 8.11 16.32 -2.74
C LYS A 34 9.39 16.21 -1.89
N SER A 35 10.55 16.52 -2.48
CA SER A 35 11.78 16.71 -1.72
C SER A 35 11.62 17.90 -0.78
N MET A 36 11.99 17.72 0.48
CA MET A 36 11.81 18.71 1.54
C MET A 36 13.15 19.33 1.95
N PRO A 37 13.17 20.51 2.61
CA PRO A 37 14.40 21.11 3.12
C PRO A 37 15.15 20.14 4.04
N PRO A 38 16.44 19.82 3.78
CA PRO A 38 17.16 18.83 4.57
C PRO A 38 17.18 19.16 6.05
N LEU A 39 16.89 18.16 6.88
CA LEU A 39 17.05 18.27 8.32
C LEU A 39 18.55 18.15 8.66
N VAL A 40 18.95 18.66 9.82
CA VAL A 40 20.33 18.54 10.30
C VAL A 40 20.31 17.64 11.52
N PHE A 41 21.12 16.59 11.49
CA PHE A 41 21.37 15.77 12.68
C PHE A 41 21.98 16.62 13.81
N MET A 42 22.04 16.06 15.01
CA MET A 42 22.79 16.59 16.15
C MET A 42 23.41 15.41 16.92
N PRO A 43 24.51 15.63 17.67
CA PRO A 43 25.02 14.61 18.60
C PRO A 43 23.92 14.19 19.58
N MET A 44 23.61 12.90 19.60
CA MET A 44 22.56 12.27 20.41
C MET A 44 23.05 10.85 20.74
N PRO A 45 23.85 10.68 21.81
CA PRO A 45 24.48 9.39 22.13
C PRO A 45 23.48 8.32 22.61
N ASP A 46 22.36 8.77 23.17
CA ASP A 46 21.29 7.96 23.74
C ASP A 46 19.96 8.39 23.12
N ALA A 47 19.02 7.45 22.95
CA ALA A 47 17.67 7.77 22.51
C ALA A 47 16.92 8.65 23.54
N PRO A 48 16.02 9.57 23.12
CA PRO A 48 15.34 10.47 24.05
C PRO A 48 14.47 9.75 25.10
N ASP A 49 14.64 10.11 26.37
CA ASP A 49 13.77 9.66 27.46
C ASP A 49 12.47 10.48 27.50
N GLY A 50 11.35 9.81 27.79
CA GLY A 50 10.03 10.43 27.98
C GLY A 50 9.31 10.98 26.74
N SER A 51 9.91 10.96 25.54
CA SER A 51 9.29 11.41 24.28
C SER A 51 9.22 10.30 23.21
N PRO A 52 8.27 10.36 22.25
CA PRO A 52 8.22 9.43 21.13
C PRO A 52 9.47 9.50 20.25
N PHE A 53 10.00 8.34 19.84
CA PHE A 53 11.14 8.27 18.93
C PHE A 53 11.15 7.02 18.04
N LEU A 54 11.89 7.12 16.95
CA LEU A 54 12.32 6.03 16.08
C LEU A 54 13.84 5.88 16.22
N SER A 55 14.31 4.75 16.75
CA SER A 55 15.74 4.48 16.98
C SER A 55 16.22 3.31 16.14
N ILE A 56 17.23 3.54 15.31
CA ILE A 56 17.73 2.58 14.31
C ILE A 56 19.08 2.01 14.74
N ASP A 57 19.31 0.73 14.43
CA ASP A 57 20.59 0.04 14.58
C ASP A 57 20.85 -0.81 13.31
N ALA A 58 21.89 -0.45 12.56
CA ALA A 58 22.29 -1.16 11.34
C ALA A 58 23.18 -2.38 11.61
N SER A 59 23.61 -2.64 12.86
CA SER A 59 24.35 -3.85 13.22
C SER A 59 23.45 -5.11 13.19
N THR A 60 22.16 -4.94 13.47
CA THR A 60 21.15 -5.99 13.41
C THR A 60 20.43 -5.93 12.05
N THR A 61 20.65 -6.94 11.19
CA THR A 61 20.12 -6.97 9.82
C THR A 61 19.25 -8.20 9.55
N TYR A 62 18.26 -8.06 8.67
CA TYR A 62 17.21 -9.05 8.40
C TYR A 62 17.28 -9.56 6.95
N GLN A 63 16.15 -9.64 6.24
CA GLN A 63 16.11 -10.08 4.85
C GLN A 63 16.69 -9.05 3.88
N GLN A 64 17.15 -9.53 2.73
CA GLN A 64 17.62 -8.70 1.61
C GLN A 64 16.51 -8.52 0.59
N ILE A 65 16.38 -7.30 0.06
CA ILE A 65 15.33 -6.90 -0.86
C ILE A 65 15.74 -7.16 -2.31
N LEU A 66 14.99 -8.02 -2.99
CA LEU A 66 15.02 -8.33 -4.41
C LEU A 66 14.60 -7.12 -5.26
N GLY A 67 13.58 -6.37 -4.82
CA GLY A 67 13.13 -5.13 -5.45
C GLY A 67 11.61 -4.96 -5.43
N PHE A 68 11.17 -3.94 -6.17
CA PHE A 68 9.76 -3.57 -6.38
C PHE A 68 9.42 -3.69 -7.87
N GLY A 69 8.15 -3.94 -8.18
CA GLY A 69 7.71 -4.25 -9.54
C GLY A 69 6.21 -4.10 -9.76
N GLY A 70 5.75 -4.54 -10.93
CA GLY A 70 4.34 -4.70 -11.26
C GLY A 70 4.11 -5.78 -12.33
N ALA A 71 2.85 -6.05 -12.66
CA ALA A 71 2.47 -7.08 -13.63
C ALA A 71 2.40 -6.54 -15.08
N PHE A 72 3.09 -7.23 -15.99
CA PHE A 72 3.01 -7.02 -17.44
C PHE A 72 1.84 -7.82 -18.04
N THR A 73 0.61 -7.47 -17.62
CA THR A 73 -0.62 -8.07 -18.16
C THR A 73 -0.88 -7.64 -19.61
N GLU A 74 -1.74 -8.36 -20.31
CA GLU A 74 -2.17 -7.99 -21.66
C GLU A 74 -2.90 -6.63 -21.66
N ALA A 75 -3.73 -6.37 -20.64
CA ALA A 75 -4.34 -5.06 -20.40
C ALA A 75 -3.31 -3.93 -20.28
N SER A 76 -2.19 -4.18 -19.58
CA SER A 76 -1.09 -3.20 -19.47
C SER A 76 -0.45 -2.92 -20.83
N ALA A 77 -0.13 -3.96 -21.59
CA ALA A 77 0.47 -3.82 -22.92
C ALA A 77 -0.47 -3.12 -23.93
N ILE A 78 -1.77 -3.43 -23.89
CA ILE A 78 -2.79 -2.83 -24.76
C ILE A 78 -2.95 -1.33 -24.46
N ASN A 79 -3.07 -0.93 -23.19
CA ASN A 79 -3.20 0.48 -22.83
C ASN A 79 -1.93 1.27 -23.12
N TRP A 80 -0.76 0.71 -22.78
CA TRP A 80 0.54 1.28 -23.13
C TRP A 80 0.65 1.54 -24.64
N ARG A 81 0.21 0.62 -25.51
CA ARG A 81 0.22 0.79 -26.98
C ARG A 81 -0.79 1.79 -27.55
N ARG A 82 -1.76 2.27 -26.77
CA ARG A 82 -2.67 3.36 -27.18
C ARG A 82 -2.05 4.75 -27.03
N LEU A 83 -0.96 4.85 -26.26
CA LEU A 83 -0.15 6.06 -26.09
C LEU A 83 0.82 6.27 -27.27
N THR A 84 1.37 7.47 -27.45
CA THR A 84 2.41 7.73 -28.47
C THR A 84 3.74 7.06 -28.11
N SER A 85 4.73 7.07 -29.01
CA SER A 85 6.06 6.47 -28.74
C SER A 85 6.80 7.19 -27.60
N GLU A 86 6.59 8.50 -27.48
CA GLU A 86 7.16 9.35 -26.43
C GLU A 86 6.51 9.05 -25.07
N GLU A 87 5.18 8.93 -25.06
CA GLU A 87 4.39 8.58 -23.88
C GLU A 87 4.67 7.14 -23.41
N GLN A 88 4.80 6.20 -24.34
CA GLN A 88 5.23 4.82 -24.07
C GLN A 88 6.59 4.78 -23.37
N ALA A 89 7.55 5.57 -23.85
CA ALA A 89 8.87 5.69 -23.24
C ALA A 89 8.82 6.39 -21.86
N GLU A 90 7.95 7.38 -21.68
CA GLU A 90 7.77 8.04 -20.39
C GLU A 90 7.14 7.10 -19.34
N VAL A 91 6.15 6.27 -19.68
CA VAL A 91 5.61 5.25 -18.76
C VAL A 91 6.68 4.25 -18.33
N ILE A 92 7.54 3.79 -19.25
CA ILE A 92 8.66 2.91 -18.91
C ILE A 92 9.69 3.63 -18.03
N LYS A 93 9.96 4.91 -18.27
CA LYS A 93 10.84 5.73 -17.44
C LYS A 93 10.29 5.93 -16.02
N LEU A 94 9.00 6.28 -15.89
CA LEU A 94 8.31 6.50 -14.63
C LEU A 94 8.44 5.28 -13.69
N TYR A 95 8.31 4.06 -14.21
CA TYR A 95 8.53 2.86 -13.38
C TYR A 95 10.00 2.44 -13.24
N PHE A 96 10.74 2.31 -14.35
CA PHE A 96 11.99 1.52 -14.39
C PHE A 96 13.28 2.34 -14.44
N ALA A 97 13.23 3.65 -14.70
CA ALA A 97 14.42 4.51 -14.65
C ALA A 97 14.90 4.74 -13.20
N SER A 98 16.08 5.31 -13.03
CA SER A 98 16.60 5.64 -11.69
C SER A 98 15.77 6.73 -11.00
N PRO A 99 15.70 6.76 -9.66
CA PRO A 99 15.12 7.88 -8.91
C PRO A 99 15.67 9.25 -9.31
N GLU A 100 16.96 9.30 -9.65
CA GLU A 100 17.70 10.47 -10.13
C GLU A 100 17.24 10.93 -11.53
N GLU A 101 16.80 10.01 -12.39
CA GLU A 101 16.12 10.30 -13.69
C GLU A 101 14.62 10.56 -13.53
N GLY A 102 14.09 10.48 -12.30
CA GLY A 102 12.68 10.68 -11.96
C GLY A 102 11.85 9.41 -11.83
N GLY A 103 12.39 8.23 -12.17
CA GLY A 103 11.67 6.95 -12.13
C GLY A 103 11.57 6.31 -10.74
N HIS A 104 10.79 5.23 -10.62
CA HIS A 104 10.60 4.47 -9.38
C HIS A 104 11.68 3.42 -9.12
N GLY A 105 12.60 3.20 -10.03
CA GLY A 105 13.67 2.22 -9.83
C GLY A 105 13.18 0.77 -9.77
N TYR A 106 12.02 0.42 -10.33
CA TYR A 106 11.52 -0.96 -10.36
C TYR A 106 12.57 -1.94 -10.94
N ALA A 107 12.61 -3.15 -10.39
CA ALA A 107 13.60 -4.20 -10.71
C ALA A 107 13.00 -5.62 -10.65
N LEU A 108 11.70 -5.74 -10.40
CA LEU A 108 10.89 -6.95 -10.37
C LEU A 108 9.74 -6.81 -11.38
N GLY A 109 9.18 -7.91 -11.88
CA GLY A 109 7.93 -7.88 -12.64
C GLY A 109 7.26 -9.24 -12.79
N ARG A 110 5.93 -9.26 -12.79
CA ARG A 110 5.10 -10.47 -12.95
C ARG A 110 4.61 -10.61 -14.38
N VAL A 111 4.51 -11.83 -14.89
CA VAL A 111 4.06 -12.13 -16.25
C VAL A 111 3.04 -13.28 -16.21
N PRO A 112 1.84 -13.13 -16.79
CA PRO A 112 0.93 -14.26 -16.96
C PRO A 112 1.52 -15.36 -17.85
N ILE A 113 1.32 -16.62 -17.45
CA ILE A 113 1.40 -17.75 -18.38
C ILE A 113 -0.04 -18.03 -18.83
N ASN A 114 -0.29 -17.89 -20.14
CA ASN A 114 -1.62 -17.87 -20.75
C ASN A 114 -2.45 -16.62 -20.36
N SER A 115 -3.72 -16.58 -20.75
CA SER A 115 -4.64 -15.51 -20.34
C SER A 115 -4.84 -15.43 -18.82
N CYS A 116 -5.21 -14.22 -18.41
CA CYS A 116 -5.74 -13.88 -17.09
C CYS A 116 -7.05 -13.10 -17.27
N ASP A 117 -7.72 -12.72 -16.18
CA ASP A 117 -8.91 -11.87 -16.24
C ASP A 117 -8.63 -10.52 -16.94
N PHE A 118 -7.42 -9.96 -16.72
CA PHE A 118 -6.84 -8.82 -17.43
C PHE A 118 -6.28 -9.14 -18.85
N SER A 119 -6.83 -10.16 -19.50
CA SER A 119 -6.81 -10.33 -20.96
C SER A 119 -8.18 -9.95 -21.57
N PRO A 120 -8.25 -9.50 -22.84
CA PRO A 120 -9.52 -9.19 -23.52
C PRO A 120 -10.40 -10.41 -23.81
N LYS A 121 -9.84 -11.61 -23.72
CA LYS A 121 -10.44 -12.93 -23.96
C LYS A 121 -9.54 -14.04 -23.40
N SER A 122 -10.03 -15.27 -23.27
CA SER A 122 -9.18 -16.42 -22.94
C SER A 122 -8.30 -16.88 -24.11
N TYR A 123 -7.10 -17.39 -23.80
CA TYR A 123 -6.20 -18.10 -24.71
C TYR A 123 -5.15 -18.90 -23.92
N SER A 124 -4.60 -19.96 -24.52
CA SER A 124 -3.32 -20.55 -24.12
C SER A 124 -2.36 -20.67 -25.31
N PHE A 125 -1.09 -20.94 -25.03
CA PHE A 125 -0.10 -21.21 -26.08
C PHE A 125 -0.24 -22.61 -26.73
N ASP A 126 -1.25 -23.43 -26.36
CA ASP A 126 -1.48 -24.76 -26.96
C ASP A 126 -2.98 -25.14 -27.01
N ASP A 127 -3.80 -24.26 -27.59
CA ASP A 127 -5.23 -24.55 -27.83
C ASP A 127 -5.48 -25.26 -29.18
N ALA A 128 -4.45 -25.49 -29.99
CA ALA A 128 -4.62 -25.91 -31.40
C ALA A 128 -5.27 -27.30 -31.56
N THR A 129 -5.09 -28.19 -30.58
CA THR A 129 -5.69 -29.54 -30.59
C THR A 129 -7.06 -29.62 -29.93
N CYS A 130 -7.42 -28.63 -29.09
CA CYS A 130 -8.77 -28.45 -28.54
C CYS A 130 -9.07 -26.96 -28.34
N PRO A 131 -9.65 -26.28 -29.35
CA PRO A 131 -9.98 -24.86 -29.29
C PRO A 131 -10.91 -24.52 -28.12
N ILE A 132 -10.81 -23.29 -27.63
CA ILE A 132 -11.69 -22.73 -26.60
C ILE A 132 -12.57 -21.61 -27.16
N ASP A 133 -13.81 -21.55 -26.68
CA ASP A 133 -14.68 -20.39 -26.86
C ASP A 133 -14.11 -19.20 -26.06
N ASP A 134 -13.90 -18.07 -26.73
CA ASP A 134 -13.05 -16.99 -26.23
C ASP A 134 -13.67 -16.13 -25.11
N LYS A 135 -14.96 -16.32 -24.83
CA LYS A 135 -15.73 -15.60 -23.80
C LYS A 135 -16.07 -16.47 -22.60
N THR A 136 -16.11 -17.79 -22.77
CA THR A 136 -16.42 -18.75 -21.71
C THR A 136 -15.22 -19.61 -21.30
N GLY A 137 -14.12 -19.52 -22.05
CA GLY A 137 -12.90 -20.35 -21.93
C GLY A 137 -13.16 -21.86 -21.97
N ARG A 138 -14.35 -22.27 -22.42
CA ARG A 138 -14.78 -23.68 -22.50
C ARG A 138 -14.27 -24.29 -23.79
N ALA A 139 -13.81 -25.54 -23.70
CA ALA A 139 -13.48 -26.35 -24.88
C ALA A 139 -14.66 -26.41 -25.87
N GLU A 140 -14.36 -26.31 -27.17
CA GLU A 140 -15.31 -26.52 -28.26
C GLU A 140 -15.71 -28.00 -28.36
N GLY A 141 -16.76 -28.36 -27.62
CA GLY A 141 -17.24 -29.73 -27.50
C GLY A 141 -16.48 -30.52 -26.42
N SER A 142 -15.84 -31.61 -26.81
CA SER A 142 -15.04 -32.48 -25.94
C SER A 142 -13.66 -32.69 -26.55
N CYS A 143 -12.61 -32.49 -25.76
CA CYS A 143 -11.22 -32.64 -26.19
C CYS A 143 -10.88 -34.13 -26.42
N SER A 144 -11.30 -34.65 -27.57
CA SER A 144 -11.01 -36.01 -28.04
C SER A 144 -9.57 -36.17 -28.57
N LYS A 145 -8.79 -35.09 -28.55
CA LYS A 145 -7.36 -35.02 -28.82
C LYS A 145 -6.69 -34.21 -27.72
N THR A 146 -5.49 -34.60 -27.34
CA THR A 146 -4.65 -33.98 -26.30
C THR A 146 -3.22 -33.92 -26.82
N ASP A 147 -2.55 -32.77 -26.74
CA ASP A 147 -1.17 -32.64 -27.21
C ASP A 147 -0.16 -33.06 -26.12
N MET A 148 0.00 -34.37 -25.92
CA MET A 148 0.85 -34.92 -24.86
C MET A 148 2.34 -34.58 -25.02
N GLU A 149 2.79 -34.27 -26.24
CA GLU A 149 4.18 -33.93 -26.56
C GLU A 149 4.40 -32.41 -26.73
N LEU A 150 3.32 -31.62 -26.72
CA LEU A 150 3.27 -30.17 -26.99
C LEU A 150 3.75 -29.83 -28.42
N GLU A 151 3.35 -30.62 -29.42
CA GLU A 151 3.69 -30.40 -30.85
C GLU A 151 3.20 -29.04 -31.38
N HIS A 152 2.07 -28.55 -30.89
CA HIS A 152 1.43 -27.31 -31.35
C HIS A 152 1.67 -26.09 -30.43
N PHE A 153 2.52 -26.23 -29.40
CA PHE A 153 2.88 -25.14 -28.51
C PHE A 153 3.52 -23.96 -29.27
N ASP A 154 3.05 -22.75 -29.02
CA ASP A 154 3.56 -21.51 -29.62
C ASP A 154 4.92 -21.09 -29.01
N GLU A 155 5.98 -21.72 -29.49
CA GLU A 155 7.39 -21.37 -29.20
C GLU A 155 7.74 -19.91 -29.58
N GLY A 156 6.89 -19.22 -30.33
CA GLY A 156 7.05 -17.80 -30.66
C GLY A 156 6.34 -16.85 -29.70
N VAL A 157 5.55 -17.35 -28.74
CA VAL A 157 4.62 -16.58 -27.88
C VAL A 157 3.96 -15.42 -28.63
N LYS A 158 3.41 -15.74 -29.80
CA LYS A 158 2.93 -14.78 -30.78
C LYS A 158 1.84 -13.88 -30.23
N HIS A 159 0.97 -14.37 -29.35
CA HIS A 159 -0.03 -13.54 -28.69
C HIS A 159 0.61 -12.41 -27.88
N ASP A 160 1.67 -12.68 -27.12
CA ASP A 160 2.40 -11.71 -26.29
C ASP A 160 3.25 -10.74 -27.13
N VAL A 161 3.68 -11.17 -28.31
CA VAL A 161 4.32 -10.32 -29.32
C VAL A 161 3.29 -9.37 -29.98
N ASP A 162 2.15 -9.91 -30.41
CA ASP A 162 1.09 -9.17 -31.12
C ASP A 162 0.30 -8.24 -30.19
N SER A 163 0.15 -8.59 -28.91
CA SER A 163 -0.46 -7.75 -27.85
C SER A 163 0.50 -6.62 -27.42
N GLY A 164 1.81 -6.88 -27.46
CA GLY A 164 2.86 -5.93 -27.11
C GLY A 164 3.53 -6.18 -25.76
N MET A 165 3.13 -7.20 -25.01
CA MET A 165 3.77 -7.58 -23.72
C MET A 165 5.28 -7.76 -23.90
N ILE A 166 5.72 -8.49 -24.92
CA ILE A 166 7.15 -8.69 -25.22
C ILE A 166 7.86 -7.37 -25.53
N ALA A 167 7.19 -6.39 -26.14
CA ALA A 167 7.78 -5.08 -26.46
C ALA A 167 7.89 -4.18 -25.22
N MET A 168 6.86 -4.16 -24.37
CA MET A 168 6.84 -3.41 -23.11
C MET A 168 7.90 -3.93 -22.14
N ILE A 169 8.00 -5.25 -21.97
CA ILE A 169 9.00 -5.90 -21.12
C ILE A 169 10.43 -5.62 -21.63
N LYS A 170 10.66 -5.60 -22.96
CA LYS A 170 11.97 -5.26 -23.54
C LYS A 170 12.42 -3.83 -23.21
N GLN A 171 11.52 -2.85 -23.28
CA GLN A 171 11.88 -1.48 -22.88
C GLN A 171 12.16 -1.37 -21.37
N ALA A 172 11.43 -2.11 -20.54
CA ALA A 172 11.74 -2.20 -19.11
C ALA A 172 13.11 -2.88 -18.85
N TYR A 173 13.44 -3.95 -19.60
CA TYR A 173 14.76 -4.59 -19.58
C TYR A 173 15.89 -3.60 -19.87
N ASP A 174 15.78 -2.86 -20.98
CA ASP A 174 16.77 -1.86 -21.39
C ASP A 174 16.93 -0.75 -20.33
N MET A 175 15.82 -0.33 -19.70
CA MET A 175 15.85 0.71 -18.67
C MET A 175 16.52 0.22 -17.37
N VAL A 176 16.25 -1.00 -16.93
CA VAL A 176 16.90 -1.60 -15.75
C VAL A 176 18.38 -1.93 -16.04
N ALA A 177 18.72 -2.34 -17.27
CA ALA A 177 20.09 -2.60 -17.69
C ALA A 177 20.98 -1.34 -17.67
N ARG A 178 20.44 -0.16 -18.02
CA ARG A 178 21.17 1.14 -17.90
C ARG A 178 21.63 1.44 -16.48
N ARG A 179 20.91 0.94 -15.48
CA ARG A 179 21.22 1.08 -14.04
C ARG A 179 22.24 0.03 -13.55
N GLY A 180 22.75 -0.83 -14.42
CA GLY A 180 23.66 -1.92 -14.08
C GLY A 180 23.00 -3.12 -13.41
N LEU A 181 21.66 -3.19 -13.43
CA LEU A 181 20.85 -4.22 -12.77
C LEU A 181 20.22 -5.18 -13.79
N LYS A 182 19.42 -6.15 -13.31
CA LYS A 182 18.62 -7.05 -14.14
C LYS A 182 17.17 -7.04 -13.66
N LEU A 183 16.22 -6.88 -14.59
CA LEU A 183 14.81 -7.02 -14.29
C LEU A 183 14.50 -8.49 -13.97
N SER A 184 14.14 -8.76 -12.72
CA SER A 184 13.77 -10.10 -12.26
C SER A 184 12.33 -10.37 -12.66
N LEU A 185 12.12 -11.13 -13.74
CA LEU A 185 10.76 -11.57 -14.12
C LEU A 185 10.38 -12.82 -13.34
N PHE A 186 9.14 -12.91 -12.88
CA PHE A 186 8.53 -14.18 -12.51
C PHE A 186 7.21 -14.37 -13.24
N ALA A 187 6.83 -15.63 -13.46
CA ALA A 187 5.60 -15.96 -14.18
C ALA A 187 4.66 -16.86 -13.38
N SER A 188 3.37 -16.56 -13.46
CA SER A 188 2.28 -17.27 -12.77
C SER A 188 1.24 -17.73 -13.80
N PRO A 189 0.86 -19.01 -13.85
CA PRO A 189 -0.29 -19.44 -14.64
C PRO A 189 -1.59 -19.26 -13.85
N TRP A 190 -2.63 -18.73 -14.50
CA TRP A 190 -3.99 -18.78 -13.97
C TRP A 190 -4.68 -20.10 -14.32
N SER A 191 -4.44 -20.61 -15.52
CA SER A 191 -4.97 -21.88 -15.96
C SER A 191 -4.02 -22.56 -16.96
N PRO A 192 -3.87 -23.89 -16.88
CA PRO A 192 -3.45 -24.69 -18.02
C PRO A 192 -4.43 -24.53 -19.19
N PRO A 193 -4.05 -24.95 -20.41
CA PRO A 193 -4.99 -25.17 -21.51
C PRO A 193 -6.17 -26.03 -21.04
N ALA A 194 -7.39 -25.74 -21.52
CA ALA A 194 -8.61 -26.38 -21.02
C ALA A 194 -8.53 -27.93 -21.06
N TRP A 195 -7.90 -28.49 -22.11
CA TRP A 195 -7.76 -29.93 -22.31
C TRP A 195 -6.89 -30.65 -21.28
N MET A 196 -6.05 -29.94 -20.51
CA MET A 196 -5.26 -30.51 -19.41
C MET A 196 -6.05 -30.67 -18.09
N LYS A 197 -7.25 -30.10 -17.99
CA LYS A 197 -7.98 -29.94 -16.73
C LYS A 197 -9.13 -30.94 -16.58
N LEU A 198 -9.48 -31.26 -15.34
CA LEU A 198 -10.67 -32.04 -15.02
C LEU A 198 -11.94 -31.24 -15.42
N PRO A 199 -12.96 -31.90 -16.01
CA PRO A 199 -14.18 -31.22 -16.43
C PRO A 199 -15.06 -30.79 -15.25
N VAL A 200 -15.68 -29.62 -15.37
CA VAL A 200 -16.75 -29.13 -14.50
C VAL A 200 -18.05 -29.18 -15.31
N ASP A 201 -19.14 -29.67 -14.70
CA ASP A 201 -20.45 -29.88 -15.37
C ASP A 201 -20.35 -30.62 -16.72
N GLY A 202 -19.41 -31.58 -16.80
CA GLY A 202 -19.13 -32.37 -17.99
C GLY A 202 -18.32 -31.67 -19.09
N ARG A 203 -17.82 -30.45 -18.87
CA ARG A 203 -17.01 -29.69 -19.83
C ARG A 203 -15.66 -29.24 -19.27
N GLN A 204 -14.62 -29.32 -20.08
CA GLN A 204 -13.32 -28.73 -19.79
C GLN A 204 -13.35 -27.22 -20.05
N SER A 205 -12.68 -26.45 -19.19
CA SER A 205 -12.66 -24.98 -19.26
C SER A 205 -11.41 -24.40 -18.62
N MET A 206 -10.91 -23.28 -19.15
CA MET A 206 -9.93 -22.45 -18.43
C MET A 206 -10.58 -21.68 -17.27
N LEU A 207 -11.81 -21.20 -17.45
CA LEU A 207 -12.56 -20.37 -16.49
C LEU A 207 -13.20 -21.13 -15.30
N ALA A 208 -12.94 -22.44 -15.18
CA ALA A 208 -13.50 -23.26 -14.10
C ALA A 208 -12.51 -24.35 -13.67
N SER A 209 -12.67 -24.86 -12.46
CA SER A 209 -11.82 -25.91 -11.89
C SER A 209 -12.61 -26.93 -11.09
N ALA A 210 -12.24 -28.21 -11.22
CA ALA A 210 -12.70 -29.26 -10.32
C ALA A 210 -12.14 -29.04 -8.89
N ARG A 211 -12.78 -29.68 -7.90
CA ARG A 211 -12.41 -29.61 -6.48
C ARG A 211 -12.04 -31.00 -5.95
N PRO A 212 -11.06 -31.13 -5.04
CA PRO A 212 -10.19 -30.08 -4.52
C PRO A 212 -9.05 -29.66 -5.48
N ASP A 213 -8.80 -30.44 -6.54
CA ASP A 213 -7.71 -30.22 -7.49
C ASP A 213 -8.22 -30.19 -8.94
N GLY A 214 -7.70 -29.28 -9.75
CA GLY A 214 -8.19 -29.03 -11.11
C GLY A 214 -7.47 -29.75 -12.26
N LEU A 215 -6.26 -30.28 -12.04
CA LEU A 215 -5.44 -30.90 -13.10
C LEU A 215 -5.85 -32.36 -13.35
N LEU A 216 -5.84 -32.82 -14.61
CA LEU A 216 -5.95 -34.25 -14.91
C LEU A 216 -4.71 -34.99 -14.39
N PRO A 217 -4.84 -36.11 -13.65
CA PRO A 217 -3.69 -36.82 -13.06
C PRO A 217 -2.61 -37.26 -14.06
N SER A 218 -2.97 -37.49 -15.33
CA SER A 218 -2.02 -37.85 -16.41
C SER A 218 -1.21 -36.67 -16.95
N MET A 219 -1.59 -35.42 -16.63
CA MET A 219 -1.03 -34.21 -17.25
C MET A 219 0.11 -33.58 -16.45
N GLY A 220 0.46 -34.11 -15.26
CA GLY A 220 1.52 -33.56 -14.43
C GLY A 220 2.86 -33.37 -15.17
N GLN A 221 3.29 -34.38 -15.94
CA GLN A 221 4.54 -34.29 -16.71
C GLN A 221 4.45 -33.29 -17.87
N VAL A 222 3.31 -33.26 -18.57
CA VAL A 222 3.08 -32.38 -19.73
C VAL A 222 2.99 -30.91 -19.27
N TRP A 223 2.28 -30.64 -18.18
CA TRP A 223 2.16 -29.32 -17.60
C TRP A 223 3.51 -28.79 -17.08
N ALA A 224 4.31 -29.63 -16.42
CA ALA A 224 5.69 -29.26 -16.07
C ALA A 224 6.57 -28.95 -17.29
N LYS A 225 6.38 -29.69 -18.40
CA LYS A 225 7.06 -29.41 -19.68
C LYS A 225 6.59 -28.11 -20.33
N TYR A 226 5.33 -27.72 -20.14
CA TYR A 226 4.74 -26.46 -20.60
C TYR A 226 5.44 -25.23 -20.00
N PHE A 227 5.67 -25.21 -18.67
CA PHE A 227 6.48 -24.18 -18.02
C PHE A 227 7.88 -24.07 -18.67
N SER A 228 8.52 -25.21 -18.94
CA SER A 228 9.85 -25.24 -19.57
C SER A 228 9.84 -24.67 -21.00
N ARG A 229 8.82 -24.97 -21.82
CA ARG A 229 8.66 -24.36 -23.15
C ARG A 229 8.39 -22.85 -23.05
N PHE A 230 7.47 -22.40 -22.20
CA PHE A 230 7.21 -20.97 -21.98
C PHE A 230 8.47 -20.18 -21.57
N ILE A 231 9.24 -20.69 -20.61
CA ILE A 231 10.52 -20.09 -20.19
C ILE A 231 11.52 -20.04 -21.36
N SER A 232 11.50 -21.03 -22.24
CA SER A 232 12.38 -21.12 -23.42
C SER A 232 11.97 -20.15 -24.54
N ALA A 233 10.66 -19.99 -24.80
CA ALA A 233 10.11 -19.04 -25.76
C ALA A 233 10.39 -17.59 -25.35
N TYR A 234 10.16 -17.23 -24.08
CA TYR A 234 10.55 -15.93 -23.55
C TYR A 234 12.08 -15.70 -23.64
N ARG A 235 12.88 -16.73 -23.39
CA ARG A 235 14.35 -16.67 -23.57
C ARG A 235 14.76 -16.49 -25.03
N ALA A 236 14.03 -17.05 -26.00
CA ALA A 236 14.27 -16.80 -27.42
C ALA A 236 14.04 -15.31 -27.80
N HIS A 237 13.17 -14.61 -27.06
CA HIS A 237 13.03 -13.16 -27.13
C HIS A 237 14.08 -12.36 -26.34
N GLY A 238 15.01 -13.01 -25.64
CA GLY A 238 16.02 -12.38 -24.78
C GLY A 238 15.53 -12.04 -23.36
N LEU A 239 14.36 -12.54 -22.96
CA LEU A 239 13.75 -12.29 -21.66
C LEU A 239 14.00 -13.48 -20.73
N HIS A 240 14.51 -13.22 -19.53
CA HIS A 240 14.94 -14.26 -18.60
C HIS A 240 14.03 -14.30 -17.37
N MET A 241 13.34 -15.42 -17.17
CA MET A 241 12.62 -15.69 -15.93
C MET A 241 13.61 -15.96 -14.80
N TRP A 242 13.48 -15.19 -13.71
CA TRP A 242 14.11 -15.43 -12.42
C TRP A 242 13.35 -16.52 -11.66
N GLY A 243 12.02 -16.58 -11.78
CA GLY A 243 11.19 -17.58 -11.10
C GLY A 243 9.85 -17.86 -11.77
N VAL A 244 9.11 -18.80 -11.19
CA VAL A 244 7.71 -19.09 -11.48
C VAL A 244 6.96 -19.39 -10.18
N THR A 245 5.66 -19.10 -10.15
CA THR A 245 4.77 -19.68 -9.14
C THR A 245 4.10 -20.92 -9.73
N VAL A 246 3.65 -21.86 -8.90
CA VAL A 246 3.03 -23.10 -9.39
C VAL A 246 1.65 -22.85 -10.00
N GLN A 247 0.93 -21.86 -9.47
CA GLN A 247 -0.45 -21.52 -9.82
C GLN A 247 -0.81 -20.19 -9.14
N ASN A 248 -1.48 -19.28 -9.87
CA ASN A 248 -2.14 -18.09 -9.32
C ASN A 248 -3.39 -18.51 -8.51
N GLU A 249 -3.48 -18.11 -7.25
CA GLU A 249 -4.65 -18.29 -6.37
C GLU A 249 -5.26 -19.72 -6.36
N PRO A 250 -4.50 -20.76 -5.96
CA PRO A 250 -4.92 -22.17 -5.97
C PRO A 250 -6.12 -22.53 -5.08
N GLU A 251 -6.70 -21.59 -4.33
CA GLU A 251 -7.97 -21.79 -3.60
C GLU A 251 -9.15 -21.01 -4.22
N ALA A 252 -8.90 -20.17 -5.23
CA ALA A 252 -9.90 -19.40 -5.94
C ALA A 252 -10.31 -20.07 -7.26
N ALA A 253 -11.62 -20.07 -7.54
CA ALA A 253 -12.18 -20.44 -8.84
C ALA A 253 -13.45 -19.61 -9.06
N VAL A 254 -13.25 -18.30 -9.20
CA VAL A 254 -14.29 -17.27 -9.07
C VAL A 254 -14.90 -16.80 -10.40
N GLY A 255 -14.48 -17.39 -11.52
CA GLY A 255 -15.13 -17.24 -12.83
C GLY A 255 -14.20 -16.86 -13.97
N TRP A 256 -13.01 -16.32 -13.67
CA TRP A 256 -11.90 -16.19 -14.62
C TRP A 256 -11.01 -17.44 -14.65
N GLU A 257 -9.93 -17.42 -15.44
CA GLU A 257 -8.95 -18.50 -15.52
C GLU A 257 -8.50 -18.93 -14.13
N ALA A 258 -8.69 -20.21 -13.80
CA ALA A 258 -8.41 -20.73 -12.47
C ALA A 258 -8.12 -22.23 -12.47
N MET A 259 -7.16 -22.68 -11.67
CA MET A 259 -6.96 -24.08 -11.34
C MET A 259 -6.73 -24.24 -9.83
N LEU A 260 -7.65 -24.95 -9.17
CA LEU A 260 -7.55 -25.25 -7.76
C LEU A 260 -6.50 -26.32 -7.47
N TRP A 261 -5.89 -26.24 -6.30
CA TRP A 261 -5.07 -27.29 -5.71
C TRP A 261 -5.35 -27.46 -4.23
N SER A 262 -5.19 -28.69 -3.74
CA SER A 262 -4.81 -28.93 -2.35
C SER A 262 -3.28 -28.75 -2.19
N PRO A 263 -2.79 -28.23 -1.05
CA PRO A 263 -1.35 -28.01 -0.86
C PRO A 263 -0.54 -29.32 -0.91
N GLN A 264 -1.14 -30.45 -0.53
CA GLN A 264 -0.51 -31.77 -0.64
C GLN A 264 -0.27 -32.18 -2.11
N ASN A 265 -1.25 -31.94 -2.99
CA ASN A 265 -1.11 -32.27 -4.41
C ASN A 265 -0.26 -31.24 -5.15
N MET A 266 -0.23 -29.96 -4.74
CA MET A 266 0.76 -29.00 -5.22
C MET A 266 2.19 -29.45 -4.86
N ALA A 267 2.44 -29.87 -3.61
CA ALA A 267 3.73 -30.41 -3.19
C ALA A 267 4.13 -31.67 -3.99
N HIS A 268 3.17 -32.59 -4.21
CA HIS A 268 3.39 -33.78 -5.03
C HIS A 268 3.70 -33.42 -6.50
N PHE A 269 2.99 -32.49 -7.11
CA PHE A 269 3.25 -32.03 -8.49
C PHE A 269 4.64 -31.41 -8.63
N VAL A 270 5.07 -30.59 -7.66
CA VAL A 270 6.42 -30.00 -7.67
C VAL A 270 7.49 -31.08 -7.47
N LYS A 271 7.31 -32.02 -6.54
CA LYS A 271 8.21 -33.14 -6.30
C LYS A 271 8.35 -34.08 -7.51
N ALA A 272 7.23 -34.47 -8.11
CA ALA A 272 7.18 -35.50 -9.15
C ALA A 272 7.44 -34.97 -10.57
N HIS A 273 7.14 -33.70 -10.84
CA HIS A 273 7.15 -33.14 -12.20
C HIS A 273 7.86 -31.78 -12.30
N LEU A 274 7.32 -30.71 -11.70
CA LEU A 274 7.81 -29.35 -11.98
C LEU A 274 9.26 -29.13 -11.54
N GLY A 275 9.60 -29.54 -10.31
CA GLY A 275 10.94 -29.46 -9.75
C GLY A 275 11.97 -30.21 -10.60
N PRO A 276 11.79 -31.52 -10.86
CA PRO A 276 12.69 -32.29 -11.71
C PRO A 276 12.85 -31.73 -13.13
N VAL A 277 11.76 -31.28 -13.77
CA VAL A 277 11.82 -30.71 -15.14
C VAL A 277 12.56 -29.38 -15.16
N LEU A 278 12.25 -28.44 -14.26
CA LEU A 278 12.93 -27.14 -14.23
C LEU A 278 14.39 -27.27 -13.75
N ALA A 279 14.71 -28.20 -12.84
CA ALA A 279 16.09 -28.48 -12.44
C ALA A 279 16.95 -29.03 -13.60
N ALA A 280 16.36 -29.83 -14.49
CA ALA A 280 17.05 -30.40 -15.65
C ALA A 280 17.14 -29.44 -16.84
N GLU A 281 16.07 -28.70 -17.13
CA GLU A 281 15.92 -27.92 -18.38
C GLU A 281 16.08 -26.41 -18.18
N GLN A 282 15.78 -25.89 -16.99
CA GLN A 282 15.76 -24.47 -16.66
C GLN A 282 16.56 -24.13 -15.38
N PRO A 283 17.82 -24.62 -15.26
CA PRO A 283 18.56 -24.60 -14.00
C PRO A 283 18.74 -23.18 -13.45
N GLY A 284 18.29 -22.99 -12.20
CA GLY A 284 18.37 -21.72 -11.48
C GLY A 284 17.08 -20.89 -11.47
N VAL A 285 16.07 -21.23 -12.29
CA VAL A 285 14.72 -20.66 -12.17
C VAL A 285 14.10 -21.06 -10.83
N LYS A 286 13.58 -20.08 -10.10
CA LYS A 286 13.00 -20.24 -8.76
C LYS A 286 11.57 -20.80 -8.81
N ILE A 287 11.21 -21.64 -7.85
CA ILE A 287 9.83 -22.13 -7.70
C ILE A 287 9.22 -21.59 -6.40
N LEU A 288 8.11 -20.86 -6.53
CA LEU A 288 7.34 -20.30 -5.43
C LEU A 288 6.02 -21.07 -5.26
N GLY A 289 5.71 -21.48 -4.04
CA GLY A 289 4.40 -22.06 -3.71
C GLY A 289 3.34 -21.01 -3.42
N PHE A 290 2.09 -21.47 -3.26
CA PHE A 290 0.92 -20.69 -2.83
C PHE A 290 0.45 -19.61 -3.82
N ASP A 291 1.02 -18.40 -3.83
CA ASP A 291 0.58 -17.28 -4.69
C ASP A 291 -0.91 -16.90 -4.43
N HIS A 292 -1.24 -16.68 -3.15
CA HIS A 292 -2.59 -16.34 -2.67
C HIS A 292 -2.55 -15.66 -1.28
N ASN A 293 -3.70 -15.50 -0.63
CA ASN A 293 -3.89 -14.54 0.46
C ASN A 293 -3.15 -14.84 1.80
N LYS A 294 -2.66 -13.78 2.45
CA LYS A 294 -1.81 -13.86 3.66
C LYS A 294 -2.50 -14.46 4.91
N ASP A 295 -3.81 -14.67 4.89
CA ASP A 295 -4.58 -15.37 5.93
C ASP A 295 -4.33 -16.90 5.95
N HIS A 296 -4.02 -17.50 4.79
CA HIS A 296 -3.79 -18.95 4.68
C HIS A 296 -2.31 -19.37 4.49
N VAL A 297 -1.41 -18.43 4.20
CA VAL A 297 0.02 -18.70 3.88
C VAL A 297 0.74 -19.66 4.83
N TYR A 298 0.53 -19.55 6.15
CA TYR A 298 1.19 -20.42 7.13
C TYR A 298 0.70 -21.88 7.05
N ALA A 299 -0.59 -22.10 6.82
CA ALA A 299 -1.16 -23.43 6.65
C ALA A 299 -0.63 -24.08 5.36
N TRP A 300 -0.54 -23.30 4.28
CA TRP A 300 0.02 -23.73 3.01
C TRP A 300 1.50 -24.05 3.10
N ALA A 301 2.34 -23.16 3.63
CA ALA A 301 3.77 -23.42 3.84
C ALA A 301 4.00 -24.70 4.67
N LYS A 302 3.22 -24.90 5.72
CA LYS A 302 3.30 -26.10 6.58
C LYS A 302 2.97 -27.38 5.85
N ALA A 303 2.04 -27.35 4.89
CA ALA A 303 1.69 -28.52 4.08
C ALA A 303 2.67 -28.73 2.90
N LEU A 304 3.07 -27.66 2.21
CA LEU A 304 4.03 -27.69 1.11
C LEU A 304 5.41 -28.20 1.55
N TYR A 305 5.87 -27.79 2.75
CA TYR A 305 7.19 -28.15 3.28
C TYR A 305 7.18 -29.39 4.18
N ALA A 306 6.05 -30.11 4.27
CA ALA A 306 5.96 -31.37 5.02
C ALA A 306 6.69 -32.53 4.32
N ASP A 307 6.66 -32.58 2.99
CA ASP A 307 7.49 -33.48 2.20
C ASP A 307 8.83 -32.79 1.91
N LYS A 308 9.92 -33.40 2.38
CA LYS A 308 11.27 -32.81 2.28
C LYS A 308 11.79 -32.73 0.84
N GLU A 309 11.42 -33.68 -0.01
CA GLU A 309 11.84 -33.69 -1.41
C GLU A 309 11.08 -32.61 -2.20
N ALA A 310 9.81 -32.35 -1.87
CA ALA A 310 9.09 -31.19 -2.39
C ALA A 310 9.72 -29.88 -1.88
N ALA A 311 10.05 -29.81 -0.57
CA ALA A 311 10.65 -28.65 0.07
C ALA A 311 12.06 -28.30 -0.44
N GLU A 312 12.77 -29.22 -1.10
CA GLU A 312 14.05 -28.93 -1.75
C GLU A 312 13.87 -28.11 -3.04
N PHE A 313 12.77 -28.30 -3.78
CA PHE A 313 12.48 -27.59 -5.04
C PHE A 313 11.85 -26.20 -4.85
N PHE A 314 11.06 -25.97 -3.80
CA PHE A 314 10.53 -24.64 -3.50
C PHE A 314 11.63 -23.72 -2.96
N ASP A 315 11.85 -22.54 -3.55
CA ASP A 315 12.75 -21.52 -2.97
C ASP A 315 12.05 -20.59 -1.98
N GLY A 316 10.73 -20.47 -2.10
CA GLY A 316 9.92 -19.54 -1.31
C GLY A 316 8.42 -19.78 -1.44
N ILE A 317 7.66 -18.78 -1.01
CA ILE A 317 6.20 -18.74 -1.07
C ILE A 317 5.77 -17.34 -1.53
N ALA A 318 4.78 -17.29 -2.42
CA ALA A 318 4.21 -16.07 -2.95
C ALA A 318 2.90 -15.72 -2.20
N VAL A 319 2.60 -14.42 -2.02
CA VAL A 319 1.43 -13.96 -1.25
C VAL A 319 0.71 -12.75 -1.86
N HIS A 320 -0.62 -12.71 -1.67
CA HIS A 320 -1.54 -11.67 -2.16
C HIS A 320 -2.16 -10.89 -0.99
N TRP A 321 -2.59 -9.64 -1.25
CA TRP A 321 -3.06 -8.72 -0.20
C TRP A 321 -4.54 -8.83 0.21
N TYR A 322 -5.39 -9.49 -0.59
CA TYR A 322 -6.86 -9.38 -0.48
C TYR A 322 -7.46 -9.96 0.81
N GLY A 323 -6.76 -10.90 1.46
CA GLY A 323 -7.12 -11.39 2.80
C GLY A 323 -6.76 -10.43 3.96
N GLY A 324 -6.13 -9.30 3.67
CA GLY A 324 -5.62 -8.33 4.64
C GLY A 324 -4.19 -8.61 5.12
N LEU A 325 -3.68 -7.74 6.00
CA LEU A 325 -2.26 -7.65 6.38
C LEU A 325 -1.67 -8.98 6.91
N ASN A 326 -2.39 -9.68 7.79
CA ASN A 326 -2.03 -11.01 8.35
C ASN A 326 -0.55 -11.23 8.73
N THR A 327 0.08 -10.20 9.28
CA THR A 327 1.52 -10.16 9.62
C THR A 327 1.99 -11.31 10.52
N HIS A 328 1.11 -11.80 11.41
CA HIS A 328 1.35 -12.97 12.25
C HIS A 328 1.62 -14.25 11.43
N ASN A 329 0.91 -14.45 10.32
CA ASN A 329 1.10 -15.60 9.44
C ASN A 329 2.37 -15.50 8.62
N LEU A 330 2.71 -14.30 8.13
CA LEU A 330 4.00 -14.04 7.49
C LEU A 330 5.15 -14.37 8.44
N ASN A 331 5.07 -13.90 9.69
CA ASN A 331 6.06 -14.17 10.73
C ASN A 331 6.17 -15.67 11.04
N ALA A 332 5.03 -16.36 11.20
CA ALA A 332 4.99 -17.81 11.46
C ALA A 332 5.52 -18.63 10.27
N THR A 333 5.30 -18.18 9.04
CA THR A 333 5.80 -18.78 7.80
C THR A 333 7.33 -18.67 7.72
N HIS A 334 7.90 -17.50 8.02
CA HIS A 334 9.35 -17.37 8.10
C HIS A 334 9.94 -18.28 9.19
N HIS A 335 9.38 -18.29 10.41
CA HIS A 335 9.87 -19.13 11.51
C HIS A 335 9.73 -20.64 11.25
N LEU A 336 8.76 -21.06 10.44
CA LEU A 336 8.60 -22.44 9.98
C LEU A 336 9.75 -22.89 9.06
N ALA A 337 10.19 -22.02 8.15
CA ALA A 337 11.22 -22.33 7.16
C ALA A 337 12.13 -21.11 6.86
N PRO A 338 13.05 -20.71 7.76
CA PRO A 338 13.79 -19.44 7.64
C PRO A 338 14.69 -19.30 6.40
N GLY A 339 15.01 -20.42 5.74
CA GLY A 339 15.74 -20.46 4.47
C GLY A 339 14.87 -20.35 3.22
N LYS A 340 13.56 -20.14 3.36
CA LYS A 340 12.61 -19.90 2.27
C LYS A 340 12.13 -18.45 2.33
N PHE A 341 12.08 -17.77 1.19
CA PHE A 341 11.67 -16.37 1.15
C PHE A 341 10.15 -16.21 1.02
N ILE A 342 9.64 -15.04 1.39
CA ILE A 342 8.26 -14.60 1.15
C ILE A 342 8.29 -13.49 0.09
N LEU A 343 7.48 -13.61 -0.95
CA LEU A 343 7.32 -12.57 -1.98
C LEU A 343 5.84 -12.16 -2.14
N PRO A 344 5.46 -10.95 -1.72
CA PRO A 344 4.23 -10.30 -2.15
C PRO A 344 4.24 -10.14 -3.67
N SER A 345 3.37 -10.91 -4.33
CA SER A 345 3.36 -11.14 -5.78
C SER A 345 2.24 -10.39 -6.50
N GLU A 346 1.19 -9.97 -5.77
CA GLU A 346 0.03 -9.29 -6.32
C GLU A 346 -0.72 -8.47 -5.26
N ALA A 347 -1.09 -7.25 -5.62
CA ALA A 347 -2.01 -6.40 -4.89
C ALA A 347 -2.62 -5.32 -5.79
N CYS A 348 -3.93 -5.10 -5.73
CA CYS A 348 -4.58 -3.92 -6.30
C CYS A 348 -5.92 -3.57 -5.67
N ASN A 349 -6.29 -2.29 -5.77
CA ASN A 349 -7.62 -1.79 -5.44
C ASN A 349 -8.59 -2.08 -6.59
N CYS A 350 -9.61 -2.91 -6.38
CA CYS A 350 -10.62 -3.25 -7.39
C CYS A 350 -11.95 -2.50 -7.18
N GLY A 351 -12.89 -2.66 -8.12
CA GLY A 351 -14.14 -1.89 -8.17
C GLY A 351 -14.06 -0.65 -9.06
N GLY A 352 -13.26 -0.71 -10.14
CA GLY A 352 -12.99 0.41 -11.05
C GLY A 352 -11.96 1.40 -10.53
N VAL A 353 -11.63 2.38 -11.38
CA VAL A 353 -10.69 3.48 -11.07
C VAL A 353 -11.39 4.55 -10.24
N VAL A 354 -10.72 5.08 -9.22
CA VAL A 354 -11.19 6.24 -8.44
C VAL A 354 -10.24 7.40 -8.69
N PHE A 355 -10.74 8.52 -9.21
CA PHE A 355 -9.94 9.73 -9.44
C PHE A 355 -10.09 10.74 -8.30
N ARG A 356 -9.04 11.54 -8.07
CA ARG A 356 -8.99 12.65 -7.08
C ARG A 356 -10.23 13.55 -7.05
N THR A 357 -10.88 13.73 -8.19
CA THR A 357 -12.10 14.49 -8.34
C THR A 357 -13.14 13.56 -8.96
N PRO A 358 -14.36 13.42 -8.38
CA PRO A 358 -14.87 14.15 -7.22
C PRO A 358 -14.39 13.62 -5.85
N ASP A 359 -13.70 12.49 -5.80
CA ASP A 359 -13.54 11.69 -4.57
C ASP A 359 -12.09 11.60 -4.10
N VAL A 360 -11.62 12.67 -3.44
CA VAL A 360 -10.25 12.77 -2.93
C VAL A 360 -9.97 11.80 -1.78
N ASP A 361 -10.98 11.48 -0.97
CA ASP A 361 -10.82 10.67 0.24
C ASP A 361 -10.67 9.18 -0.12
N ASN A 362 -11.47 8.65 -1.06
CA ASN A 362 -11.28 7.29 -1.57
C ASN A 362 -10.03 7.18 -2.46
N TRP A 363 -9.70 8.22 -3.24
CA TRP A 363 -8.44 8.27 -4.01
C TRP A 363 -7.20 8.18 -3.11
N TRP A 364 -7.22 8.85 -1.95
CA TRP A 364 -6.09 8.86 -1.02
C TRP A 364 -6.02 7.61 -0.14
N SER A 365 -7.15 7.15 0.42
CA SER A 365 -7.18 5.97 1.29
C SER A 365 -6.85 4.65 0.56
N ARG A 366 -7.13 4.56 -0.76
CA ARG A 366 -6.61 3.49 -1.65
C ARG A 366 -5.08 3.46 -1.69
N ALA A 367 -4.43 4.62 -1.61
CA ALA A 367 -2.97 4.76 -1.59
C ALA A 367 -2.37 4.49 -0.20
N GLU A 368 -3.02 4.97 0.87
CA GLU A 368 -2.64 4.64 2.26
C GLU A 368 -2.64 3.13 2.50
N SER A 369 -3.70 2.45 2.05
CA SER A 369 -3.87 1.01 2.25
C SER A 369 -2.76 0.21 1.56
N LEU A 370 -2.40 0.61 0.33
CA LEU A 370 -1.29 0.01 -0.42
C LEU A 370 0.06 0.25 0.28
N ALA A 371 0.28 1.46 0.80
CA ALA A 371 1.50 1.81 1.53
C ALA A 371 1.64 1.07 2.86
N LEU A 372 0.54 0.88 3.59
CA LEU A 372 0.53 0.11 4.83
C LEU A 372 0.83 -1.36 4.56
N ASP A 373 0.27 -1.93 3.50
CA ASP A 373 0.53 -3.32 3.09
C ASP A 373 2.00 -3.55 2.74
N ILE A 374 2.59 -2.68 1.89
CA ILE A 374 4.02 -2.71 1.55
C ILE A 374 4.89 -2.60 2.81
N LEU A 375 4.57 -1.63 3.68
CA LEU A 375 5.33 -1.37 4.90
C LEU A 375 5.32 -2.58 5.84
N GLU A 376 4.16 -3.20 6.05
CA GLU A 376 4.02 -4.34 6.94
C GLU A 376 4.65 -5.62 6.35
N ASP A 377 4.46 -5.91 5.08
CA ASP A 377 5.07 -7.09 4.45
C ASP A 377 6.60 -7.04 4.56
N LEU A 378 7.20 -5.87 4.35
CA LEU A 378 8.64 -5.65 4.56
C LEU A 378 9.06 -5.78 6.03
N ARG A 379 8.20 -5.41 7.00
CA ARG A 379 8.41 -5.66 8.44
C ARG A 379 8.22 -7.13 8.83
N PHE A 380 7.61 -7.94 7.97
CA PHE A 380 7.32 -9.35 8.20
C PHE A 380 7.90 -10.26 7.11
N TRP A 381 9.19 -10.02 6.80
CA TRP A 381 10.10 -10.91 6.05
C TRP A 381 9.91 -10.97 4.52
N ALA A 382 9.04 -10.14 3.93
CA ALA A 382 8.97 -10.02 2.48
C ALA A 382 10.31 -9.54 1.88
N ILE A 383 10.74 -10.18 0.79
CA ILE A 383 11.96 -9.80 0.05
C ILE A 383 11.69 -8.77 -1.05
N GLY A 384 10.49 -8.23 -1.17
CA GLY A 384 10.09 -7.31 -2.23
C GLY A 384 8.60 -7.07 -2.18
N TRP A 385 8.05 -6.41 -3.20
CA TRP A 385 6.60 -6.26 -3.35
C TRP A 385 6.24 -5.98 -4.81
N THR A 386 5.12 -6.50 -5.28
CA THR A 386 4.72 -6.45 -6.69
C THR A 386 3.32 -5.89 -6.84
N ASP A 387 3.23 -4.75 -7.51
CA ASP A 387 1.97 -4.13 -7.95
C ASP A 387 1.24 -5.02 -8.97
N TRP A 388 -0.03 -4.71 -9.22
CA TRP A 388 -0.77 -5.36 -10.29
C TRP A 388 -0.52 -4.73 -11.65
N ASN A 389 -1.57 -4.54 -12.46
CA ASN A 389 -1.50 -3.93 -13.78
C ASN A 389 -0.66 -2.64 -13.75
N LEU A 390 0.48 -2.63 -14.45
CA LEU A 390 1.34 -1.44 -14.53
C LEU A 390 0.60 -0.23 -15.13
N ILE A 391 -0.39 -0.46 -16.00
CA ILE A 391 -1.23 0.61 -16.56
C ILE A 391 -2.61 0.10 -16.98
N LEU A 392 -3.68 0.83 -16.67
CA LEU A 392 -5.05 0.51 -17.10
C LEU A 392 -5.71 1.70 -17.82
N SER A 393 -6.85 1.46 -18.46
CA SER A 393 -7.68 2.54 -19.01
C SER A 393 -8.40 3.33 -17.91
N THR A 394 -9.00 4.47 -18.24
CA THR A 394 -9.89 5.24 -17.35
C THR A 394 -11.05 4.42 -16.77
N GLY A 395 -11.45 3.34 -17.45
CA GLY A 395 -12.45 2.38 -16.97
C GLY A 395 -11.89 1.18 -16.20
N GLY A 396 -10.59 1.12 -15.90
CA GLY A 396 -9.99 0.04 -15.11
C GLY A 396 -9.84 -1.30 -15.82
N GLY A 397 -9.62 -1.29 -17.14
CA GLY A 397 -9.50 -2.48 -17.97
C GLY A 397 -8.53 -2.31 -19.15
N PRO A 398 -8.57 -3.19 -20.18
CA PRO A 398 -9.57 -4.22 -20.41
C PRO A 398 -9.51 -5.38 -19.42
N ASN A 399 -10.69 -5.90 -19.08
CA ASN A 399 -10.88 -7.16 -18.35
C ASN A 399 -12.09 -7.85 -19.01
N HIS A 400 -11.97 -9.13 -19.36
CA HIS A 400 -13.02 -9.79 -20.16
C HIS A 400 -14.29 -10.08 -19.36
N LEU A 401 -14.16 -10.31 -18.05
CA LEU A 401 -15.29 -10.57 -17.13
C LEU A 401 -15.75 -9.35 -16.32
N LYS A 402 -15.18 -8.17 -16.58
CA LYS A 402 -15.50 -6.90 -15.90
C LYS A 402 -15.10 -6.86 -14.41
N ASN A 403 -14.11 -7.64 -14.01
CA ASN A 403 -13.34 -7.40 -12.78
C ASN A 403 -12.45 -6.17 -12.98
N LEU A 404 -13.04 -4.97 -12.98
CA LEU A 404 -12.34 -3.72 -13.25
C LEU A 404 -11.63 -3.23 -11.99
N CYS A 405 -10.39 -2.76 -12.13
CA CYS A 405 -9.56 -2.33 -11.00
C CYS A 405 -8.79 -1.04 -11.31
N ASP A 406 -8.21 -0.45 -10.26
CA ASP A 406 -7.31 0.70 -10.34
C ASP A 406 -5.88 0.27 -10.71
N ALA A 407 -5.04 1.23 -11.09
CA ALA A 407 -3.62 1.01 -11.36
C ALA A 407 -2.81 2.27 -11.03
N ASN A 408 -1.54 2.13 -10.65
CA ASN A 408 -0.70 3.27 -10.26
C ASN A 408 -0.57 4.35 -11.38
N ILE A 409 -0.68 3.94 -12.64
CA ILE A 409 -0.80 4.84 -13.79
C ILE A 409 -2.06 4.46 -14.60
N ILE A 410 -2.81 5.48 -15.04
CA ILE A 410 -3.98 5.33 -15.90
C ILE A 410 -3.72 5.99 -17.27
N ALA A 411 -4.06 5.29 -18.35
CA ALA A 411 -3.97 5.77 -19.73
C ALA A 411 -5.31 6.39 -20.18
N ASP A 412 -5.26 7.67 -20.53
CA ASP A 412 -6.38 8.44 -21.08
C ASP A 412 -5.98 9.12 -22.41
N PRO A 413 -5.66 8.36 -23.47
CA PRO A 413 -5.21 8.95 -24.74
C PRO A 413 -6.29 9.84 -25.39
N GLU A 414 -7.57 9.60 -25.11
CA GLU A 414 -8.68 10.44 -25.56
C GLU A 414 -8.84 11.74 -24.75
N GLN A 415 -8.25 11.81 -23.54
CA GLN A 415 -8.39 12.89 -22.55
C GLN A 415 -9.84 13.08 -22.06
N SER A 416 -10.56 11.99 -21.78
CA SER A 416 -11.92 12.02 -21.25
C SER A 416 -12.01 12.68 -19.87
N GLU A 417 -11.00 12.51 -19.02
CA GLU A 417 -10.99 13.06 -17.66
C GLU A 417 -10.43 14.49 -17.59
N GLY A 418 -9.81 14.96 -18.68
CA GLY A 418 -9.12 16.25 -18.72
C GLY A 418 -7.86 16.34 -17.86
N LEU A 419 -7.41 15.23 -17.27
CA LEU A 419 -6.24 15.14 -16.38
C LEU A 419 -4.90 14.92 -17.12
N GLY A 420 -4.95 14.78 -18.45
CA GLY A 420 -3.80 14.46 -19.31
C GLY A 420 -3.76 12.99 -19.73
N ARG A 421 -2.93 12.66 -20.73
CA ARG A 421 -2.93 11.32 -21.37
C ARG A 421 -2.31 10.18 -20.53
N ILE A 422 -1.48 10.55 -19.55
CA ILE A 422 -0.92 9.67 -18.52
C ILE A 422 -1.32 10.30 -17.18
N ILE A 423 -2.20 9.63 -16.44
CA ILE A 423 -2.74 10.10 -15.16
C ILE A 423 -2.05 9.33 -14.04
N MET A 424 -1.46 10.06 -13.09
CA MET A 424 -0.71 9.49 -11.96
C MET A 424 -1.62 9.40 -10.72
N GLN A 425 -1.90 8.19 -10.25
CA GLN A 425 -2.73 8.00 -9.05
C GLN A 425 -1.95 8.31 -7.77
N ALA A 426 -2.65 8.61 -6.66
CA ALA A 426 -2.00 8.85 -5.37
C ALA A 426 -1.09 7.69 -4.97
N SER A 427 -1.52 6.45 -5.24
CA SER A 427 -0.79 5.22 -4.96
C SER A 427 0.58 5.18 -5.63
N TYR A 428 0.76 5.73 -6.85
CA TYR A 428 2.08 5.81 -7.48
C TYR A 428 3.08 6.56 -6.60
N TYR A 429 2.67 7.69 -6.03
CA TYR A 429 3.53 8.50 -5.17
C TYR A 429 3.86 7.76 -3.88
N PHE A 430 2.88 7.08 -3.27
CA PHE A 430 3.09 6.25 -2.08
C PHE A 430 4.02 5.04 -2.33
N VAL A 431 3.87 4.28 -3.44
CA VAL A 431 4.80 3.18 -3.75
C VAL A 431 6.22 3.72 -3.97
N GLY A 432 6.35 4.91 -4.57
CA GLY A 432 7.63 5.60 -4.75
C GLY A 432 8.38 5.88 -3.46
N HIS A 433 7.71 6.00 -2.31
CA HIS A 433 8.37 6.15 -1.00
C HIS A 433 9.16 4.90 -0.57
N PHE A 434 8.80 3.73 -1.11
CA PHE A 434 9.53 2.48 -0.90
C PHE A 434 10.54 2.24 -2.01
N SER A 435 10.08 2.17 -3.27
CA SER A 435 10.91 1.73 -4.40
C SER A 435 12.10 2.64 -4.70
N ARG A 436 11.96 3.96 -4.51
CA ARG A 436 13.03 4.95 -4.73
C ARG A 436 14.06 5.00 -3.60
N PHE A 437 13.69 4.54 -2.41
CA PHE A 437 14.52 4.64 -1.19
C PHE A 437 15.09 3.30 -0.73
N ILE A 438 14.53 2.19 -1.21
CA ILE A 438 14.91 0.81 -0.88
C ILE A 438 15.35 0.11 -2.18
N PRO A 439 16.52 0.48 -2.76
CA PRO A 439 16.99 -0.13 -4.00
C PRO A 439 17.27 -1.63 -3.86
N GLN A 440 17.25 -2.35 -4.98
CA GLN A 440 17.61 -3.77 -5.06
C GLN A 440 18.95 -4.04 -4.36
N GLY A 441 18.98 -5.04 -3.49
CA GLY A 441 20.13 -5.39 -2.66
C GLY A 441 20.13 -4.76 -1.26
N SER A 442 19.24 -3.81 -0.96
CA SER A 442 19.07 -3.27 0.40
C SER A 442 18.76 -4.38 1.41
N ARG A 443 19.24 -4.26 2.65
CA ARG A 443 18.87 -5.14 3.77
C ARG A 443 17.98 -4.37 4.73
N ARG A 444 16.89 -4.99 5.22
CA ARG A 444 16.15 -4.44 6.37
C ARG A 444 17.08 -4.44 7.60
N ILE A 445 16.99 -3.41 8.42
CA ILE A 445 17.74 -3.27 9.68
C ILE A 445 16.80 -3.11 10.89
N TRP A 446 17.36 -3.13 12.10
CA TRP A 446 16.57 -2.96 13.32
C TRP A 446 16.06 -1.52 13.48
N LEU A 447 14.81 -1.43 13.95
CA LEU A 447 14.13 -0.20 14.29
C LEU A 447 13.32 -0.44 15.57
N HIS A 448 13.65 0.30 16.62
CA HIS A 448 12.79 0.45 17.78
C HIS A 448 11.85 1.64 17.54
N ASN A 449 10.54 1.38 17.58
CA ASN A 449 9.49 2.38 17.49
C ASN A 449 8.84 2.56 18.88
N SER A 450 9.00 3.74 19.49
CA SER A 450 8.37 4.10 20.78
C SER A 450 7.16 5.02 20.63
N VAL A 451 6.71 5.28 19.39
CA VAL A 451 5.57 6.15 19.10
C VAL A 451 4.26 5.47 19.46
N GLN A 452 3.66 5.90 20.56
CA GLN A 452 2.38 5.37 21.04
C GLN A 452 1.23 6.30 20.63
N SER A 453 0.41 5.89 19.65
CA SER A 453 -0.92 6.48 19.50
C SER A 453 -1.87 5.92 20.57
N LYS A 454 -2.74 6.76 21.13
CA LYS A 454 -3.78 6.29 22.04
C LYS A 454 -4.95 5.76 21.22
N LEU A 455 -4.83 4.50 20.79
CA LEU A 455 -5.86 3.78 20.03
C LEU A 455 -7.26 3.99 20.64
N PRO A 456 -8.27 4.37 19.83
CA PRO A 456 -9.62 4.64 20.33
C PRO A 456 -10.29 3.37 20.90
N PRO A 457 -11.25 3.50 21.84
CA PRO A 457 -12.05 2.36 22.30
C PRO A 457 -12.71 1.63 21.13
N VAL A 458 -12.80 0.30 21.20
CA VAL A 458 -13.37 -0.51 20.10
C VAL A 458 -14.87 -0.21 19.95
N SER A 459 -15.33 -0.06 18.71
CA SER A 459 -16.69 0.27 18.33
C SER A 459 -17.28 -0.78 17.37
N ALA A 460 -18.59 -0.77 17.18
CA ALA A 460 -19.27 -1.67 16.25
C ALA A 460 -18.91 -1.45 14.78
N GLY A 461 -18.31 -0.31 14.43
CA GLY A 461 -17.81 -0.02 13.08
C GLY A 461 -16.44 -0.63 12.78
N ASP A 462 -15.71 -1.13 13.79
CA ASP A 462 -14.42 -1.80 13.63
C ASP A 462 -14.56 -3.31 13.28
N VAL A 463 -15.79 -3.77 13.04
CA VAL A 463 -16.15 -5.17 12.82
C VAL A 463 -16.26 -5.47 11.32
N MET A 464 -15.57 -6.53 10.88
CA MET A 464 -15.38 -6.88 9.45
C MET A 464 -15.80 -8.32 9.17
N ASN A 465 -16.17 -8.61 7.92
CA ASN A 465 -16.45 -9.98 7.45
C ASN A 465 -15.30 -10.95 7.78
N GLY A 466 -15.65 -12.16 8.26
CA GLY A 466 -14.71 -13.25 8.53
C GLY A 466 -13.95 -13.16 9.86
N GLN A 467 -14.05 -12.06 10.62
CA GLN A 467 -13.39 -11.94 11.93
C GLN A 467 -13.87 -13.05 12.89
N PRO A 468 -12.96 -13.79 13.54
CA PRO A 468 -13.34 -14.82 14.51
C PRO A 468 -13.90 -14.18 15.80
N LEU A 469 -14.76 -14.91 16.51
CA LEU A 469 -15.22 -14.47 17.83
C LEU A 469 -14.23 -14.86 18.94
N VAL A 470 -14.19 -14.06 20.01
CA VAL A 470 -13.34 -14.25 21.19
C VAL A 470 -14.06 -13.88 22.49
N PHE A 471 -13.62 -14.45 23.61
CA PHE A 471 -13.97 -13.97 24.94
C PHE A 471 -12.87 -13.05 25.49
N LYS A 472 -13.25 -11.85 25.95
CA LYS A 472 -12.35 -10.82 26.49
C LYS A 472 -12.95 -10.20 27.76
N PRO A 473 -12.19 -9.51 28.64
CA PRO A 473 -12.75 -8.88 29.83
C PRO A 473 -13.91 -7.94 29.48
N CYS A 474 -14.99 -7.99 30.28
CA CYS A 474 -16.13 -7.10 30.03
C CYS A 474 -15.78 -5.63 30.30
N ASP A 475 -15.98 -4.78 29.30
CA ASP A 475 -15.79 -3.32 29.34
C ASP A 475 -17.02 -2.53 28.84
N ASP A 476 -18.09 -3.25 28.47
CA ASP A 476 -19.39 -2.75 28.02
C ASP A 476 -19.36 -1.92 26.71
N LEU A 477 -18.27 -2.02 25.94
CA LEU A 477 -18.18 -1.48 24.57
C LEU A 477 -19.23 -2.07 23.63
N GLY A 478 -19.56 -1.34 22.55
CA GLY A 478 -20.62 -1.71 21.60
C GLY A 478 -20.46 -3.10 20.98
N VAL A 479 -19.23 -3.57 20.77
CA VAL A 479 -18.91 -4.92 20.27
C VAL A 479 -19.15 -6.06 21.26
N GLN A 480 -19.34 -5.75 22.54
CA GLN A 480 -19.69 -6.71 23.59
C GLN A 480 -21.19 -6.81 23.82
N GLN A 481 -21.94 -5.79 23.40
CA GLN A 481 -23.39 -5.83 23.38
C GLN A 481 -23.84 -6.54 22.10
N TRP A 482 -24.85 -7.39 22.22
CA TRP A 482 -25.47 -8.10 21.11
C TRP A 482 -26.97 -7.79 21.08
N SER A 483 -27.58 -7.93 19.91
CA SER A 483 -29.04 -7.86 19.75
C SER A 483 -29.49 -9.03 18.90
N LEU A 484 -30.49 -9.78 19.34
CA LEU A 484 -31.16 -10.72 18.45
C LEU A 484 -32.22 -9.97 17.64
N ASP A 485 -32.19 -10.09 16.33
CA ASP A 485 -33.21 -9.53 15.44
C ASP A 485 -34.45 -10.43 15.28
N SER A 486 -35.42 -9.97 14.49
CA SER A 486 -36.63 -10.73 14.13
C SER A 486 -36.36 -11.95 13.24
N SER A 487 -35.17 -12.04 12.66
CA SER A 487 -34.70 -13.14 11.81
C SER A 487 -33.91 -14.19 12.61
N HIS A 488 -33.86 -14.06 13.94
CA HIS A 488 -33.05 -14.88 14.84
C HIS A 488 -31.53 -14.79 14.60
N SER A 489 -31.02 -13.69 14.06
CA SER A 489 -29.58 -13.46 13.89
C SER A 489 -29.02 -12.66 15.06
N LEU A 490 -27.81 -13.00 15.53
CA LEU A 490 -27.12 -12.29 16.62
C LEU A 490 -26.31 -11.12 16.02
N VAL A 491 -26.91 -9.94 15.97
CA VAL A 491 -26.36 -8.73 15.36
C VAL A 491 -25.46 -7.97 16.35
N VAL A 492 -24.38 -7.36 15.84
CA VAL A 492 -23.57 -6.35 16.55
C VAL A 492 -24.27 -4.98 16.44
N PRO A 493 -24.77 -4.36 17.53
CA PRO A 493 -25.54 -3.13 17.46
C PRO A 493 -24.74 -1.95 16.91
N GLY A 494 -25.28 -1.24 15.90
CA GLY A 494 -24.61 -0.10 15.26
C GLY A 494 -23.59 -0.48 14.18
N SER A 495 -23.43 -1.76 13.86
CA SER A 495 -22.62 -2.23 12.72
C SER A 495 -23.27 -1.98 11.34
N ASN A 496 -24.48 -1.40 11.30
CA ASN A 496 -25.21 -1.03 10.08
C ASN A 496 -24.56 0.11 9.26
N VAL A 497 -23.35 0.53 9.63
CA VAL A 497 -22.48 1.48 8.90
C VAL A 497 -21.06 0.92 8.71
N ALA A 498 -20.84 -0.38 8.93
CA ALA A 498 -19.57 -1.05 8.66
C ALA A 498 -19.29 -1.01 7.14
N PRO A 499 -18.24 -0.31 6.63
CA PRO A 499 -18.13 0.02 5.20
C PRO A 499 -17.83 -1.15 4.24
N THR A 500 -17.91 -2.40 4.71
CA THR A 500 -17.33 -3.59 4.05
C THR A 500 -18.27 -4.81 4.07
N SER A 501 -19.53 -4.64 4.46
CA SER A 501 -20.51 -5.76 4.55
C SER A 501 -20.66 -6.52 3.23
N ASP A 502 -20.78 -5.77 2.13
CA ASP A 502 -21.16 -6.26 0.80
C ASP A 502 -20.91 -5.24 -0.33
N GLY A 503 -20.77 -3.94 -0.01
CA GLY A 503 -20.71 -2.85 -0.98
C GLY A 503 -22.09 -2.29 -1.37
N PHE A 504 -23.17 -2.68 -0.68
CA PHE A 504 -24.55 -2.30 -1.00
C PHE A 504 -25.34 -1.71 0.20
N GLU A 505 -24.68 -1.40 1.32
CA GLU A 505 -25.27 -0.77 2.52
C GLU A 505 -26.46 -1.53 3.14
N HIS A 506 -26.50 -2.87 3.03
CA HIS A 506 -27.70 -3.66 3.38
C HIS A 506 -27.44 -4.79 4.39
N GLY A 507 -27.25 -4.45 5.68
CA GLY A 507 -27.60 -5.39 6.77
C GLY A 507 -26.84 -5.29 8.09
N GLY A 508 -25.60 -4.80 8.11
CA GLY A 508 -24.74 -4.87 9.30
C GLY A 508 -24.17 -6.28 9.56
N MET A 509 -23.61 -6.51 10.75
CA MET A 509 -22.78 -7.67 11.08
C MET A 509 -23.44 -8.62 12.08
N CYS A 510 -23.51 -9.91 11.73
CA CYS A 510 -24.15 -10.99 12.47
C CYS A 510 -23.15 -12.10 12.85
N VAL A 511 -23.42 -12.85 13.92
CA VAL A 511 -22.73 -14.12 14.19
C VAL A 511 -23.06 -15.12 13.08
N ASP A 512 -22.03 -15.76 12.55
CA ASP A 512 -22.09 -16.65 11.41
C ASP A 512 -21.35 -17.96 11.72
N LEU A 513 -21.97 -19.09 11.39
CA LEU A 513 -21.31 -20.39 11.37
C LEU A 513 -20.73 -20.62 9.97
N ASP A 514 -19.40 -20.56 9.86
CA ASP A 514 -18.71 -20.98 8.65
C ASP A 514 -18.74 -22.50 8.55
N THR A 515 -19.58 -23.01 7.64
CA THR A 515 -19.71 -24.44 7.32
C THR A 515 -18.75 -24.92 6.23
N ASN A 516 -17.97 -24.02 5.62
CA ASN A 516 -16.92 -24.34 4.64
C ASN A 516 -15.58 -24.61 5.35
N ALA A 517 -15.31 -23.92 6.47
CA ALA A 517 -14.19 -24.23 7.34
C ALA A 517 -14.26 -25.66 7.88
N ASN A 518 -13.09 -26.30 8.00
CA ASN A 518 -12.94 -27.64 8.58
C ASN A 518 -11.86 -27.63 9.68
N PRO A 519 -12.23 -27.69 10.98
CA PRO A 519 -13.59 -27.77 11.51
C PRO A 519 -14.39 -26.45 11.32
N PRO A 520 -15.73 -26.51 11.28
CA PRO A 520 -16.58 -25.31 11.24
C PRO A 520 -16.29 -24.33 12.38
N LYS A 521 -16.16 -23.04 12.04
CA LYS A 521 -15.80 -21.95 12.98
C LYS A 521 -16.97 -20.99 13.20
N LEU A 522 -16.98 -20.32 14.35
CA LEU A 522 -17.86 -19.19 14.62
C LEU A 522 -17.11 -17.88 14.33
N GLN A 523 -17.70 -17.07 13.47
CA GLN A 523 -17.17 -15.77 13.02
C GLN A 523 -18.26 -14.71 13.05
N VAL A 524 -17.94 -13.50 12.62
CA VAL A 524 -18.94 -12.54 12.13
C VAL A 524 -18.96 -12.50 10.61
N TRP A 525 -20.14 -12.27 10.04
CA TRP A 525 -20.35 -12.02 8.62
C TRP A 525 -21.51 -11.04 8.44
N ALA A 526 -21.64 -10.44 7.26
CA ALA A 526 -22.79 -9.62 6.92
C ALA A 526 -24.11 -10.38 7.16
N CYS A 527 -25.10 -9.68 7.73
CA CYS A 527 -26.41 -10.23 8.07
C CYS A 527 -27.20 -10.61 6.80
N SER A 528 -27.03 -11.86 6.38
CA SER A 528 -27.77 -12.49 5.27
C SER A 528 -29.03 -13.22 5.77
N HIS A 529 -29.14 -13.42 7.09
CA HIS A 529 -30.22 -14.16 7.75
C HIS A 529 -30.38 -15.60 7.25
N LEU A 530 -29.33 -16.16 6.65
CA LEU A 530 -29.29 -17.54 6.18
C LEU A 530 -29.29 -18.54 7.37
N PRO A 531 -29.63 -19.83 7.16
CA PRO A 531 -29.77 -20.79 8.25
C PRO A 531 -28.52 -21.01 9.12
N ASN A 532 -27.32 -20.63 8.65
CA ASN A 532 -26.06 -20.69 9.39
C ASN A 532 -25.82 -19.47 10.30
N GLN A 533 -26.64 -18.42 10.18
CA GLN A 533 -26.65 -17.22 11.04
C GLN A 533 -27.79 -17.24 12.08
N MET A 534 -28.62 -18.29 12.08
CA MET A 534 -29.77 -18.39 12.99
C MET A 534 -29.37 -18.95 14.36
N PHE A 535 -29.54 -18.15 15.40
CA PHE A 535 -29.31 -18.50 16.80
C PHE A 535 -30.55 -18.24 17.66
N SER A 536 -30.71 -19.01 18.72
CA SER A 536 -31.74 -18.79 19.73
C SER A 536 -31.15 -19.03 21.12
N SER A 537 -31.94 -18.79 22.16
CA SER A 537 -31.52 -19.03 23.54
C SER A 537 -32.60 -19.71 24.36
N ARG A 538 -32.16 -20.36 25.45
CA ARG A 538 -33.03 -20.95 26.45
C ARG A 538 -32.47 -20.74 27.85
N THR A 539 -33.34 -20.42 28.79
CA THR A 539 -32.99 -20.31 30.22
C THR A 539 -32.74 -21.69 30.81
N VAL A 540 -31.66 -21.83 31.57
CA VAL A 540 -31.21 -23.07 32.22
C VAL A 540 -30.74 -22.80 33.65
N PRO A 541 -30.57 -23.82 34.52
CA PRO A 541 -30.03 -23.61 35.86
C PRO A 541 -28.64 -22.95 35.82
N GLY A 542 -28.57 -21.69 36.25
CA GLY A 542 -27.34 -20.88 36.30
C GLY A 542 -27.16 -19.86 35.17
N GLY A 543 -28.09 -19.75 34.21
CA GLY A 543 -28.02 -18.73 33.16
C GLY A 543 -28.85 -19.07 31.92
N HIS A 544 -28.28 -18.80 30.75
CA HIS A 544 -28.86 -19.09 29.44
C HIS A 544 -27.87 -19.87 28.59
N GLU A 545 -28.37 -20.72 27.70
CA GLU A 545 -27.59 -21.27 26.60
C GLU A 545 -27.97 -20.58 25.30
N LEU A 546 -26.96 -20.17 24.52
CA LEU A 546 -27.13 -19.69 23.15
C LEU A 546 -26.85 -20.87 22.21
N TYR A 547 -27.77 -21.19 21.31
CA TYR A 547 -27.65 -22.34 20.42
C TYR A 547 -27.96 -21.98 18.96
N HIS A 548 -27.20 -22.60 18.04
CA HIS A 548 -27.41 -22.47 16.61
C HIS A 548 -28.62 -23.30 16.18
N VAL A 549 -29.59 -22.68 15.54
CA VAL A 549 -30.91 -23.28 15.26
C VAL A 549 -30.79 -24.49 14.32
N GLY A 550 -29.97 -24.38 13.26
CA GLY A 550 -29.83 -25.44 12.25
C GLY A 550 -29.09 -26.69 12.71
N SER A 551 -28.34 -26.65 13.84
CA SER A 551 -27.57 -27.79 14.35
C SER A 551 -27.94 -28.21 15.77
N GLY A 552 -28.72 -27.42 16.49
CA GLY A 552 -29.10 -27.66 17.89
C GLY A 552 -27.94 -27.56 18.90
N LYS A 553 -26.72 -27.24 18.45
CA LYS A 553 -25.51 -27.14 19.28
C LYS A 553 -25.38 -25.78 19.93
N CYS A 554 -24.84 -25.77 21.14
CA CYS A 554 -24.65 -24.55 21.90
C CYS A 554 -23.30 -23.90 21.60
N ILE A 555 -23.26 -22.56 21.63
CA ILE A 555 -22.03 -21.80 21.77
C ILE A 555 -21.38 -22.26 23.09
N THR A 556 -20.13 -22.70 23.02
CA THR A 556 -19.40 -23.31 24.13
C THR A 556 -18.01 -22.69 24.20
N LYS A 557 -17.63 -22.18 25.38
CA LYS A 557 -16.32 -21.60 25.64
C LYS A 557 -15.24 -22.68 25.70
N VAL A 558 -14.22 -22.58 24.85
CA VAL A 558 -13.03 -23.46 24.87
C VAL A 558 -11.75 -22.63 24.97
N ALA A 559 -10.70 -23.20 25.55
CA ALA A 559 -9.37 -22.61 25.52
C ALA A 559 -8.62 -23.07 24.26
N ALA A 560 -8.03 -22.11 23.53
CA ALA A 560 -7.25 -22.34 22.33
C ALA A 560 -5.93 -21.56 22.37
N SER A 561 -4.97 -21.93 21.52
CA SER A 561 -3.78 -21.11 21.27
C SER A 561 -4.15 -19.87 20.46
N GLY A 562 -3.43 -18.76 20.67
CA GLY A 562 -3.67 -17.50 19.96
C GLY A 562 -3.71 -17.66 18.44
N ALA A 563 -2.82 -18.51 17.89
CA ALA A 563 -2.72 -18.77 16.46
C ALA A 563 -3.99 -19.40 15.85
N ALA A 564 -4.90 -19.98 16.65
CA ALA A 564 -6.20 -20.47 16.18
C ALA A 564 -7.19 -19.32 15.84
N VAL A 565 -6.88 -18.09 16.24
CA VAL A 565 -7.63 -16.86 15.96
C VAL A 565 -6.69 -15.67 15.68
N GLY A 566 -5.60 -15.89 14.94
CA GLY A 566 -4.71 -14.81 14.47
C GLY A 566 -3.97 -13.99 15.54
N LEU A 567 -3.78 -14.54 16.74
CA LEU A 567 -3.02 -13.94 17.84
C LEU A 567 -1.70 -14.70 18.09
N ASP A 568 -0.77 -14.09 18.84
CA ASP A 568 0.59 -14.64 19.01
C ASP A 568 0.63 -16.08 19.55
N ALA A 569 1.50 -16.89 18.94
CA ALA A 569 1.75 -18.27 19.37
C ALA A 569 2.34 -18.31 20.79
N GLY A 570 1.79 -19.18 21.64
CA GLY A 570 2.09 -19.24 23.08
C GLY A 570 1.06 -18.48 23.94
N THR A 571 0.30 -17.53 23.37
CA THR A 571 -0.87 -16.97 24.04
C THR A 571 -1.95 -18.04 24.19
N SER A 572 -2.57 -18.15 25.37
CA SER A 572 -3.81 -18.90 25.57
C SER A 572 -5.00 -17.95 25.55
N VAL A 573 -6.03 -18.24 24.78
CA VAL A 573 -7.23 -17.38 24.65
C VAL A 573 -8.49 -18.23 24.78
N GLU A 574 -9.56 -17.64 25.31
CA GLU A 574 -10.87 -18.31 25.37
C GLU A 574 -11.69 -17.90 24.14
N ILE A 575 -12.19 -18.89 23.38
CA ILE A 575 -12.98 -18.70 22.14
C ILE A 575 -14.31 -19.46 22.23
N PRO A 576 -15.35 -19.05 21.47
CA PRO A 576 -16.54 -19.86 21.27
C PRO A 576 -16.32 -20.91 20.17
N GLN A 577 -16.87 -22.10 20.37
CA GLN A 577 -17.09 -23.12 19.35
C GLN A 577 -18.48 -23.72 19.52
N LEU A 578 -19.03 -24.40 18.51
CA LEU A 578 -20.27 -25.17 18.67
C LEU A 578 -19.99 -26.51 19.36
N GLY A 579 -20.53 -26.69 20.56
CA GLY A 579 -20.42 -27.91 21.35
C GLY A 579 -21.77 -28.45 21.82
N GLU A 580 -21.73 -29.57 22.54
CA GLU A 580 -22.94 -30.11 23.17
C GLU A 580 -23.40 -29.22 24.32
N CYS A 581 -24.71 -28.99 24.37
CA CYS A 581 -25.36 -28.22 25.43
C CYS A 581 -25.38 -28.94 26.79
N GLY A 582 -25.65 -28.21 27.86
CA GLY A 582 -25.72 -28.70 29.24
C GLY A 582 -24.40 -28.64 30.00
N SER A 583 -23.37 -28.00 29.44
CA SER A 583 -22.04 -27.89 30.07
C SER A 583 -21.86 -26.55 30.79
N LYS A 584 -20.98 -26.48 31.82
CA LYS A 584 -20.60 -25.20 32.44
C LYS A 584 -19.90 -24.21 31.49
N ALA A 585 -19.53 -24.67 30.29
CA ALA A 585 -18.92 -23.86 29.23
C ALA A 585 -19.95 -23.36 28.19
N SER A 586 -21.17 -23.91 28.16
CA SER A 586 -22.27 -23.48 27.28
C SER A 586 -23.31 -22.60 27.97
N VAL A 587 -23.14 -22.33 29.27
CA VAL A 587 -24.03 -21.47 30.08
C VAL A 587 -23.40 -20.10 30.31
N PHE A 588 -24.14 -19.06 29.94
CA PHE A 588 -23.76 -17.65 30.04
C PHE A 588 -24.82 -16.84 30.82
N THR A 589 -24.41 -15.74 31.42
CA THR A 589 -25.33 -14.70 31.90
C THR A 589 -25.56 -13.70 30.77
N LEU A 590 -26.81 -13.46 30.40
CA LEU A 590 -27.16 -12.36 29.50
C LEU A 590 -27.45 -11.13 30.38
N ALA A 591 -26.58 -10.12 30.33
CA ALA A 591 -26.79 -8.89 31.10
C ALA A 591 -27.94 -8.05 30.51
N ASN A 592 -28.55 -7.17 31.33
CA ASN A 592 -29.71 -6.35 30.96
C ASN A 592 -31.00 -7.14 30.66
N TYR A 593 -31.13 -8.36 31.18
CA TYR A 593 -32.33 -9.21 31.02
C TYR A 593 -33.50 -8.74 31.89
N ASP A 594 -34.64 -8.40 31.27
CA ASP A 594 -35.86 -7.91 31.95
C ASP A 594 -36.88 -9.02 32.27
N GLY A 595 -36.64 -10.26 31.80
CA GLY A 595 -37.52 -11.41 32.00
C GLY A 595 -38.66 -11.54 30.98
N GLY A 596 -38.74 -10.67 29.97
CA GLY A 596 -39.87 -10.59 29.01
C GLY A 596 -39.64 -11.25 27.64
N GLY A 597 -38.41 -11.59 27.28
CA GLY A 597 -38.08 -12.12 25.94
C GLY A 597 -36.57 -12.27 25.73
N PHE A 598 -36.11 -12.14 24.48
CA PHE A 598 -34.70 -11.90 24.21
C PHE A 598 -34.39 -10.42 24.49
N PRO A 599 -33.37 -10.07 25.30
CA PRO A 599 -33.08 -8.68 25.62
C PRO A 599 -32.52 -7.93 24.42
N SER A 600 -32.84 -6.65 24.30
CA SER A 600 -32.19 -5.73 23.38
C SER A 600 -30.90 -5.18 24.00
N ASN A 601 -29.78 -5.27 23.27
CA ASN A 601 -28.45 -4.81 23.69
C ASN A 601 -27.97 -5.45 25.01
N PHE A 602 -27.59 -6.74 24.92
CA PHE A 602 -27.14 -7.56 26.04
C PHE A 602 -25.69 -8.03 25.87
N ALA A 603 -24.94 -8.08 26.96
CA ALA A 603 -23.63 -8.73 26.98
C ALA A 603 -23.78 -10.24 27.25
N THR A 604 -23.18 -11.08 26.39
CA THR A 604 -23.05 -12.53 26.66
C THR A 604 -21.85 -12.75 27.58
N ARG A 605 -22.11 -12.91 28.89
CA ARG A 605 -21.07 -12.98 29.92
C ARG A 605 -20.83 -14.40 30.41
N THR A 606 -19.57 -14.79 30.43
CA THR A 606 -19.08 -16.05 31.04
C THR A 606 -19.08 -15.95 32.57
N HIS A 607 -19.11 -17.10 33.26
CA HIS A 607 -19.04 -17.15 34.72
C HIS A 607 -17.72 -16.60 35.31
N ASN A 608 -16.67 -16.45 34.50
CA ASN A 608 -15.39 -15.83 34.86
C ASN A 608 -15.27 -14.35 34.41
N GLY A 609 -16.36 -13.69 34.04
CA GLY A 609 -16.40 -12.24 33.78
C GLY A 609 -15.86 -11.79 32.42
N LEU A 610 -15.67 -12.71 31.47
CA LEU A 610 -15.38 -12.37 30.08
C LEU A 610 -16.68 -12.24 29.26
N CYS A 611 -16.73 -11.24 28.40
CA CYS A 611 -17.77 -10.98 27.42
C CYS A 611 -17.39 -11.56 26.04
N LEU A 612 -18.38 -12.05 25.30
CA LEU A 612 -18.25 -12.45 23.89
C LEU A 612 -18.19 -11.19 23.00
N GLN A 613 -17.21 -11.12 22.09
CA GLN A 613 -17.12 -10.07 21.06
C GLN A 613 -16.37 -10.58 19.80
N PRO A 614 -16.47 -9.91 18.65
CA PRO A 614 -15.57 -10.12 17.52
C PRO A 614 -14.11 -9.79 17.86
N LEU A 615 -13.17 -10.46 17.18
CA LEU A 615 -11.77 -10.09 17.22
C LEU A 615 -11.52 -8.89 16.29
N VAL A 616 -11.57 -7.69 16.87
CA VAL A 616 -11.27 -6.46 16.14
C VAL A 616 -9.77 -6.28 15.92
N THR A 617 -9.38 -6.26 14.65
CA THR A 617 -8.10 -5.76 14.14
C THR A 617 -8.21 -4.25 13.87
N ARG A 618 -7.58 -3.41 14.70
CA ARG A 618 -7.58 -1.94 14.51
C ARG A 618 -6.71 -1.52 13.31
N LYS A 619 -7.10 -0.44 12.60
CA LYS A 619 -6.24 0.21 11.59
C LYS A 619 -4.95 0.68 12.26
N THR A 620 -3.79 0.36 11.66
CA THR A 620 -2.49 0.90 12.06
C THR A 620 -2.43 2.38 11.72
N GLU A 621 -2.64 3.27 12.70
CA GLU A 621 -2.57 4.72 12.48
C GLU A 621 -1.17 5.18 12.09
N PHE A 622 -0.12 4.54 12.61
CA PHE A 622 1.28 4.86 12.35
C PHE A 622 2.17 3.65 12.46
N ASP A 623 3.09 3.50 11.51
CA ASP A 623 4.27 2.65 11.69
C ASP A 623 5.42 3.04 10.74
N ALA A 624 6.58 2.39 10.92
CA ALA A 624 7.81 2.69 10.19
C ALA A 624 8.69 1.46 9.95
N VAL A 625 9.58 1.56 8.96
CA VAL A 625 10.51 0.48 8.56
C VAL A 625 11.83 1.05 8.02
N ALA A 626 12.95 0.44 8.40
CA ALA A 626 14.31 0.92 8.10
C ALA A 626 15.15 -0.09 7.32
N PHE A 627 16.04 0.42 6.46
CA PHE A 627 16.92 -0.37 5.59
C PHE A 627 18.31 0.25 5.49
N GLN A 628 19.31 -0.59 5.20
CA GLN A 628 20.62 -0.18 4.70
C GLN A 628 20.76 -0.61 3.24
N ALA A 629 21.04 0.36 2.36
CA ALA A 629 21.25 0.13 0.94
C ALA A 629 22.69 -0.36 0.64
N PRO A 630 22.96 -0.98 -0.53
CA PRO A 630 24.28 -1.50 -0.88
C PRO A 630 25.40 -0.45 -0.94
N ASP A 631 25.06 0.83 -0.99
CA ASP A 631 26.00 1.96 -1.01
C ASP A 631 26.31 2.54 0.39
N GLY A 632 25.85 1.87 1.45
CA GLY A 632 26.00 2.29 2.84
C GLY A 632 25.00 3.36 3.31
N SER A 633 24.09 3.84 2.46
CA SER A 633 23.02 4.74 2.94
C SER A 633 21.98 3.99 3.77
N ILE A 634 21.54 4.62 4.86
CA ILE A 634 20.36 4.20 5.60
C ILE A 634 19.15 4.93 5.01
N SER A 635 18.05 4.21 4.85
CA SER A 635 16.74 4.73 4.50
C SER A 635 15.71 4.35 5.56
N LEU A 636 14.84 5.28 5.93
CA LEU A 636 13.70 5.07 6.81
C LEU A 636 12.42 5.51 6.09
N VAL A 637 11.39 4.67 6.10
CA VAL A 637 10.03 5.04 5.65
C VAL A 637 9.12 5.05 6.88
N ALA A 638 8.32 6.11 7.04
CA ALA A 638 7.34 6.26 8.11
C ALA A 638 6.00 6.76 7.55
N LEU A 639 4.91 6.08 7.92
CA LEU A 639 3.56 6.30 7.42
C LEU A 639 2.63 6.72 8.57
N ASN A 640 1.78 7.72 8.34
CA ASN A 640 0.69 8.12 9.22
C ASN A 640 -0.62 8.14 8.43
N THR A 641 -1.51 7.21 8.72
CA THR A 641 -2.85 7.11 8.12
C THR A 641 -3.95 7.67 9.04
N GLY A 642 -3.55 8.44 10.06
CA GLY A 642 -4.41 8.97 11.12
C GLY A 642 -4.65 10.48 11.01
N GLU A 643 -5.72 10.92 11.67
CA GLU A 643 -6.28 12.29 11.64
C GLU A 643 -5.41 13.40 12.28
N LYS A 644 -4.25 13.05 12.84
CA LYS A 644 -3.44 13.94 13.69
C LYS A 644 -1.97 13.92 13.26
N PRO A 645 -1.25 15.05 13.36
CA PRO A 645 0.20 15.04 13.24
C PRO A 645 0.83 14.14 14.31
N ILE A 646 1.95 13.52 13.97
CA ILE A 646 2.72 12.66 14.85
C ILE A 646 4.12 13.27 15.01
N GLU A 647 4.44 13.65 16.24
CA GLU A 647 5.75 14.16 16.63
C GLU A 647 6.64 13.01 17.12
N PHE A 648 7.84 12.87 16.57
CA PHE A 648 8.84 11.91 17.07
C PHE A 648 10.27 12.42 16.85
N ALA A 649 11.22 11.94 17.64
CA ALA A 649 12.65 12.09 17.36
C ALA A 649 13.16 10.94 16.48
N LEU A 650 14.13 11.19 15.60
CA LEU A 650 14.87 10.15 14.88
C LEU A 650 16.26 9.98 15.51
N HIS A 651 16.66 8.74 15.79
CA HIS A 651 17.96 8.41 16.39
C HIS A 651 18.66 7.29 15.60
N ASP A 652 19.94 7.51 15.29
CA ASP A 652 20.86 6.51 14.73
C ASP A 652 21.80 6.08 15.86
N ALA A 653 21.51 4.92 16.46
CA ALA A 653 22.20 4.43 17.65
C ALA A 653 23.63 3.95 17.36
N GLN A 654 23.97 3.69 16.09
CA GLN A 654 25.33 3.30 15.71
C GLN A 654 26.22 4.55 15.52
N ALA A 655 25.67 5.64 14.96
CA ALA A 655 26.40 6.88 14.75
C ALA A 655 26.34 7.86 15.94
N GLY A 656 25.46 7.64 16.92
CA GLY A 656 25.29 8.52 18.09
C GLY A 656 24.77 9.91 17.70
N ILE A 657 23.86 9.95 16.73
CA ILE A 657 23.27 11.17 16.18
C ILE A 657 21.76 11.04 16.04
N GLY A 658 21.05 12.17 16.08
CA GLY A 658 19.61 12.18 15.87
C GLY A 658 19.05 13.55 15.47
N VAL A 659 17.79 13.57 15.07
CA VAL A 659 16.98 14.78 14.88
C VAL A 659 15.94 14.82 16.00
N PRO A 660 15.97 15.82 16.90
CA PRO A 660 15.23 15.76 18.17
C PRO A 660 13.71 15.98 18.06
N SER A 661 13.21 16.43 16.91
CA SER A 661 11.77 16.56 16.64
C SER A 661 11.53 16.52 15.13
N ILE A 662 10.59 15.68 14.71
CA ILE A 662 10.08 15.55 13.34
C ILE A 662 8.56 15.46 13.43
N THR A 663 7.88 16.35 12.70
CA THR A 663 6.43 16.34 12.56
C THR A 663 6.06 15.58 11.28
N LEU A 664 5.36 14.45 11.40
CA LEU A 664 4.71 13.76 10.28
C LEU A 664 3.23 14.19 10.23
N PRO A 665 2.76 14.87 9.17
CA PRO A 665 1.37 15.33 9.06
C PRO A 665 0.34 14.17 9.10
N PRO A 666 -0.95 14.46 9.31
CA PRO A 666 -2.03 13.52 9.01
C PRO A 666 -1.95 13.02 7.57
N HIS A 667 -2.40 11.78 7.33
CA HIS A 667 -2.57 11.22 5.98
C HIS A 667 -1.33 11.40 5.07
N ALA A 668 -0.15 11.07 5.62
CA ALA A 668 1.14 11.36 5.02
C ALA A 668 2.15 10.21 5.17
N ILE A 669 3.09 10.14 4.24
CA ILE A 669 4.23 9.24 4.25
C ILE A 669 5.52 10.04 4.01
N HIS A 670 6.52 9.80 4.86
CA HIS A 670 7.85 10.39 4.74
C HIS A 670 8.88 9.30 4.47
N SER A 671 9.84 9.58 3.59
CA SER A 671 11.05 8.77 3.43
C SER A 671 12.29 9.63 3.70
N TYR A 672 13.17 9.16 4.58
CA TYR A 672 14.40 9.84 5.01
C TYR A 672 15.62 9.03 4.57
N ARG A 673 16.72 9.68 4.17
CA ARG A 673 17.96 9.02 3.72
C ARG A 673 19.22 9.76 4.19
N TRP A 674 20.22 9.00 4.64
CA TRP A 674 21.54 9.52 5.10
C TRP A 674 22.66 8.49 4.95
N LYS A 675 23.91 8.88 5.22
CA LYS A 675 25.09 7.98 5.26
C LYS A 675 25.87 8.15 6.58
N PRO A 676 25.86 7.16 7.50
CA PRO A 676 26.57 7.24 8.79
C PRO A 676 28.06 7.60 8.67
N ASP A 677 28.75 7.08 7.66
CA ASP A 677 30.21 7.20 7.50
C ASP A 677 30.72 8.64 7.28
N ALA A 678 29.83 9.60 7.00
CA ALA A 678 30.21 11.00 6.77
C ALA A 678 30.95 11.61 7.97
N ALA A 679 30.53 11.26 9.20
CA ALA A 679 31.18 11.70 10.43
C ALA A 679 32.47 10.92 10.74
N GLN A 680 32.43 9.58 10.74
CA GLN A 680 33.58 8.75 11.11
C GLN A 680 34.75 8.92 10.14
N ALA A 681 34.49 8.87 8.83
CA ALA A 681 35.54 9.09 7.86
C ALA A 681 36.08 10.53 7.89
N TRP A 682 35.36 11.51 8.45
CA TRP A 682 35.94 12.82 8.74
C TRP A 682 36.90 12.76 9.93
N LEU A 683 36.51 12.12 11.05
CA LEU A 683 37.37 11.94 12.23
C LEU A 683 38.70 11.25 11.88
N ASP A 684 38.63 10.18 11.10
CA ASP A 684 39.83 9.44 10.66
C ASP A 684 40.75 10.31 9.77
N ARG A 685 40.18 11.18 8.93
CA ARG A 685 40.93 12.08 8.04
C ARG A 685 41.47 13.32 8.74
N SER A 686 40.80 13.86 9.75
CA SER A 686 41.30 15.00 10.53
C SER A 686 42.41 14.57 11.49
N ALA A 687 42.24 13.42 12.15
CA ALA A 687 43.31 12.77 12.92
C ALA A 687 44.55 12.45 12.07
N ALA A 688 44.37 12.04 10.81
CA ALA A 688 45.47 11.70 9.90
C ALA A 688 46.19 12.90 9.25
N LYS A 689 45.69 14.15 9.38
CA LYS A 689 46.29 15.32 8.70
C LYS A 689 46.66 16.52 9.58
N GLY A 690 46.07 16.70 10.75
CA GLY A 690 46.53 17.71 11.72
C GLY A 690 46.43 19.20 11.31
N ASP A 691 45.81 19.52 10.17
CA ASP A 691 45.57 20.88 9.68
C ASP A 691 44.07 21.10 9.45
N ASN A 692 43.41 21.65 10.46
CA ASN A 692 41.97 21.92 10.45
C ASN A 692 41.60 23.25 9.78
N ASP A 693 42.54 24.20 9.69
CA ASP A 693 42.26 25.59 9.29
C ASP A 693 42.14 25.74 7.76
N ALA A 694 42.93 24.98 6.99
CA ALA A 694 42.87 25.00 5.53
C ALA A 694 41.53 24.47 4.98
N LEU A 695 41.07 23.32 5.49
CA LEU A 695 39.86 22.63 5.03
C LEU A 695 38.56 23.38 5.39
N LEU A 696 38.53 24.06 6.55
CA LEU A 696 37.42 24.92 6.94
C LEU A 696 37.31 26.16 6.03
N THR A 697 38.45 26.74 5.65
CA THR A 697 38.49 27.92 4.77
C THR A 697 38.00 27.58 3.36
N ASP A 698 38.40 26.43 2.82
CA ASP A 698 38.01 25.94 1.50
C ASP A 698 36.48 25.71 1.40
N ARG A 699 35.88 24.96 2.34
CA ARG A 699 34.43 24.69 2.31
C ARG A 699 33.54 25.91 2.56
N LEU A 700 33.99 26.90 3.33
CA LEU A 700 33.24 28.15 3.49
C LEU A 700 33.15 28.95 2.19
N GLN A 701 34.12 28.79 1.27
CA GLN A 701 34.04 29.39 -0.06
C GLN A 701 33.03 28.65 -0.97
N THR A 702 32.89 27.33 -0.83
CA THR A 702 31.97 26.53 -1.67
C THR A 702 30.52 26.47 -1.19
N THR A 703 30.26 26.72 0.10
CA THR A 703 28.92 26.50 0.70
C THR A 703 28.10 27.79 0.88
N LEU A 704 28.75 28.96 0.95
CA LEU A 704 28.08 30.25 1.10
C LEU A 704 27.88 30.90 -0.28
N THR A 705 26.71 31.52 -0.50
CA THR A 705 26.27 31.93 -1.86
C THR A 705 26.41 33.42 -2.12
N THR A 706 26.56 34.24 -1.08
CA THR A 706 26.65 35.70 -1.19
C THR A 706 27.96 36.26 -0.61
N PRO A 707 28.52 37.34 -1.18
CA PRO A 707 29.74 37.97 -0.65
C PRO A 707 29.62 38.50 0.79
N ALA A 708 28.40 38.76 1.28
CA ALA A 708 28.15 39.18 2.65
C ALA A 708 28.39 38.03 3.65
N GLU A 709 27.84 36.84 3.36
CA GLU A 709 28.06 35.64 4.16
C GLU A 709 29.55 35.27 4.22
N HIS A 710 30.27 35.36 3.09
CA HIS A 710 31.73 35.17 3.06
C HIS A 710 32.48 36.19 3.93
N ALA A 711 32.05 37.45 3.94
CA ALA A 711 32.68 38.51 4.74
C ALA A 711 32.47 38.29 6.25
N ASP A 712 31.25 37.97 6.67
CA ASP A 712 30.93 37.71 8.08
C ASP A 712 31.59 36.42 8.58
N ALA A 713 31.62 35.35 7.77
CA ALA A 713 32.35 34.12 8.10
C ALA A 713 33.86 34.38 8.27
N GLN A 714 34.47 35.20 7.41
CA GLN A 714 35.88 35.60 7.55
C GLN A 714 36.11 36.51 8.77
N ALA A 715 35.17 37.39 9.11
CA ALA A 715 35.26 38.23 10.32
C ALA A 715 35.22 37.37 11.59
N LEU A 716 34.31 36.40 11.65
CA LEU A 716 34.19 35.44 12.76
C LEU A 716 35.44 34.55 12.90
N LEU A 717 36.00 34.05 11.79
CA LEU A 717 37.27 33.31 11.80
C LEU A 717 38.44 34.15 12.32
N ARG A 718 38.51 35.43 11.95
CA ARG A 718 39.54 36.36 12.48
C ARG A 718 39.35 36.63 13.98
N ALA A 719 38.10 36.77 14.44
CA ALA A 719 37.79 36.92 15.86
C ALA A 719 38.17 35.68 16.68
N ALA A 720 37.90 34.47 16.15
CA ALA A 720 38.29 33.21 16.79
C ALA A 720 39.82 33.07 16.91
N ARG A 721 40.56 33.37 15.84
CA ARG A 721 42.05 33.36 15.84
C ARG A 721 42.67 34.38 16.81
N LEU A 722 41.95 35.42 17.22
CA LEU A 722 42.39 36.38 18.25
C LEU A 722 42.15 35.86 19.68
N GLN A 723 41.33 34.83 19.88
CA GLN A 723 41.11 34.20 21.19
C GLN A 723 42.10 33.04 21.48
N THR A 724 42.73 32.46 20.46
CA THR A 724 43.65 31.31 20.59
C THR A 724 45.13 31.69 20.67
N ALA A 725 45.47 32.98 20.58
CA ALA A 725 46.86 33.44 20.72
C ALA A 725 47.32 33.43 22.20
N PRO A 726 48.55 32.98 22.52
CA PRO A 726 49.06 32.97 23.89
C PRO A 726 49.25 34.39 24.45
N PRO A 727 49.11 34.58 25.78
CA PRO A 727 48.97 35.92 26.37
C PRO A 727 50.26 36.73 26.36
N GLN A 728 50.34 37.73 25.47
CA GLN A 728 51.26 38.85 25.56
C GLN A 728 50.53 40.18 25.35
N MET A 729 50.91 41.19 26.14
CA MET A 729 50.36 42.57 26.17
C MET A 729 48.90 42.73 26.67
N PRO A 730 48.69 42.87 28.01
CA PRO A 730 47.37 43.11 28.62
C PRO A 730 46.59 44.33 28.09
N ALA A 731 47.29 45.36 27.59
CA ALA A 731 46.68 46.60 27.13
C ALA A 731 45.73 46.42 25.92
N ALA A 732 46.03 45.48 25.01
CA ALA A 732 45.19 45.21 23.85
C ALA A 732 43.89 44.50 24.23
N GLN A 733 43.97 43.52 25.14
CA GLN A 733 42.79 42.79 25.63
C GLN A 733 41.83 43.71 26.39
N ALA A 734 42.34 44.65 27.19
CA ALA A 734 41.51 45.64 27.89
C ALA A 734 40.73 46.55 26.92
N ALA A 735 41.38 47.02 25.83
CA ALA A 735 40.70 47.83 24.82
C ALA A 735 39.60 47.05 24.07
N VAL A 736 39.88 45.81 23.67
CA VAL A 736 38.91 44.95 22.98
C VAL A 736 37.74 44.56 23.89
N GLN A 737 37.98 44.24 25.17
CA GLN A 737 36.91 44.01 26.14
C GLN A 737 36.06 45.27 26.38
N SER A 738 36.68 46.45 26.46
CA SER A 738 35.96 47.71 26.61
C SER A 738 35.00 47.96 25.45
N GLU A 739 35.45 47.80 24.20
CA GLU A 739 34.57 48.02 23.04
C GLU A 739 33.51 46.92 22.88
N LEU A 740 33.85 45.66 23.19
CA LEU A 740 32.89 44.56 23.18
C LEU A 740 31.77 44.79 24.21
N GLN A 741 32.12 45.24 25.42
CA GLN A 741 31.15 45.61 26.45
C GLN A 741 30.30 46.80 26.00
N THR A 742 30.90 47.87 25.46
CA THR A 742 30.15 49.03 24.93
C THR A 742 29.13 48.63 23.86
N ARG A 743 29.46 47.64 23.00
CA ARG A 743 28.54 47.12 21.98
C ARG A 743 27.46 46.20 22.56
N LEU A 744 27.77 45.42 23.60
CA LEU A 744 26.79 44.63 24.37
C LEU A 744 25.79 45.53 25.12
N ASP A 745 26.28 46.57 25.78
CA ASP A 745 25.46 47.55 26.50
C ASP A 745 24.51 48.29 25.53
N ALA A 746 25.00 48.66 24.34
CA ALA A 746 24.17 49.25 23.29
C ALA A 746 23.08 48.30 22.76
N LEU A 747 23.37 47.00 22.63
CA LEU A 747 22.39 45.98 22.25
C LEU A 747 21.34 45.75 23.36
N GLN A 748 21.73 45.80 24.63
CA GLN A 748 20.79 45.76 25.76
C GLN A 748 19.93 47.04 25.84
N LEU A 749 20.47 48.20 25.47
CA LEU A 749 19.70 49.43 25.39
C LEU A 749 18.63 49.38 24.28
N LEU A 750 18.96 48.76 23.14
CA LEU A 750 18.02 48.56 22.03
C LEU A 750 16.90 47.57 22.38
N SER A 751 17.17 46.49 23.10
CA SER A 751 16.13 45.54 23.51
C SER A 751 15.14 46.11 24.53
N GLN A 752 15.55 47.10 25.33
CA GLN A 752 14.69 47.77 26.31
C GLN A 752 13.76 48.85 25.71
N GLN A 753 13.97 49.28 24.46
CA GLN A 753 13.16 50.33 23.82
C GLN A 753 11.97 49.79 22.99
N ALA A 754 11.79 48.47 22.92
CA ALA A 754 10.83 47.80 22.04
C ALA A 754 9.55 47.25 22.73
N LEU A 755 9.14 47.80 23.88
CA LEU A 755 7.92 47.39 24.61
C LEU A 755 7.13 48.57 25.21
N PRO A 756 5.93 48.90 24.70
CA PRO A 756 5.01 49.83 25.34
C PRO A 756 4.13 49.12 26.39
N ALA A 757 4.52 49.18 27.66
CA ALA A 757 3.73 48.61 28.76
C ALA A 757 2.68 49.59 29.33
N ARG A 758 1.48 49.10 29.62
CA ARG A 758 0.60 49.66 30.68
C ARG A 758 -0.30 48.58 31.28
N ALA A 759 -0.63 48.72 32.56
CA ALA A 759 -1.07 47.61 33.41
C ALA A 759 -2.35 47.88 34.20
N SER A 760 -3.00 46.78 34.59
CA SER A 760 -3.82 46.54 35.80
C SER A 760 -4.75 47.65 36.34
N ALA A 761 -6.04 47.31 36.41
CA ALA A 761 -6.93 47.64 37.53
C ALA A 761 -7.62 46.34 38.00
N ALA A 762 -8.17 46.29 39.22
CA ALA A 762 -8.52 45.03 39.89
C ALA A 762 -9.98 44.94 40.35
N THR A 763 -10.55 43.72 40.28
CA THR A 763 -11.48 43.02 41.23
C THR A 763 -12.72 43.73 41.84
N PRO A 764 -13.81 43.01 42.21
CA PRO A 764 -14.13 41.58 42.05
C PRO A 764 -15.59 41.29 41.57
N ASP A 765 -16.00 40.02 41.74
CA ASP A 765 -17.35 39.52 42.10
C ASP A 765 -18.37 38.95 41.07
N ALA A 766 -18.86 37.78 41.50
CA ALA A 766 -20.22 37.21 41.38
C ALA A 766 -20.79 36.61 40.08
N ALA A 767 -21.12 35.32 40.22
CA ALA A 767 -22.29 34.61 39.70
C ALA A 767 -22.43 34.26 38.20
N ALA A 768 -23.19 33.18 37.99
CA ALA A 768 -23.68 32.63 36.72
C ALA A 768 -25.19 32.30 36.92
N PRO A 769 -25.96 31.74 35.96
CA PRO A 769 -25.66 31.46 34.55
C PRO A 769 -26.79 31.93 33.58
N ALA A 770 -26.70 31.46 32.32
CA ALA A 770 -27.81 31.04 31.43
C ALA A 770 -28.44 31.99 30.38
N ASP A 771 -28.77 31.32 29.26
CA ASP A 771 -29.93 31.43 28.37
C ASP A 771 -30.03 32.37 27.13
N THR A 772 -30.23 31.67 26.00
CA THR A 772 -31.03 32.01 24.80
C THR A 772 -30.56 33.04 23.76
N ALA A 773 -30.62 32.58 22.50
CA ALA A 773 -30.71 33.38 21.26
C ALA A 773 -32.17 33.30 20.72
N PRO A 774 -32.55 33.76 19.50
CA PRO A 774 -31.82 34.56 18.48
C PRO A 774 -32.62 35.80 17.96
N GLY A 775 -32.01 36.68 17.14
CA GLY A 775 -32.71 37.88 16.61
C GLY A 775 -32.11 38.55 15.35
N ARG A 776 -32.82 38.45 14.22
CA ARG A 776 -32.44 38.89 12.85
C ARG A 776 -32.11 40.39 12.63
N ARG A 777 -31.10 40.61 11.75
CA ARG A 777 -30.99 41.61 10.64
C ARG A 777 -31.61 43.02 10.77
N GLY A 778 -30.78 44.05 10.56
CA GLY A 778 -31.18 45.40 10.09
C GLY A 778 -30.00 46.18 9.49
N LEU A 779 -30.21 46.94 8.40
CA LEU A 779 -29.20 47.84 7.78
C LEU A 779 -29.49 49.31 8.15
N GLY A 780 -28.47 50.19 8.19
CA GLY A 780 -28.73 51.64 8.37
C GLY A 780 -27.55 52.62 8.51
N VAL A 781 -26.91 52.98 7.40
CA VAL A 781 -26.48 54.36 7.02
C VAL A 781 -25.80 55.30 8.06
N ALA A 782 -24.46 55.27 8.06
CA ALA A 782 -23.52 56.39 7.77
C ALA A 782 -23.36 57.70 8.60
N ALA A 783 -22.12 58.23 8.51
CA ALA A 783 -21.65 59.63 8.66
C ALA A 783 -21.36 60.16 10.11
N LEU A 784 -20.52 61.19 10.35
CA LEU A 784 -19.87 62.18 9.45
C LEU A 784 -18.58 62.81 10.09
N TRP A 785 -17.39 62.64 9.47
CA TRP A 785 -16.17 63.51 9.49
C TRP A 785 -15.58 63.95 10.88
N VAL A 786 -14.48 64.70 11.09
CA VAL A 786 -13.52 65.59 10.35
C VAL A 786 -12.18 65.58 11.16
N MET A 787 -10.95 65.92 10.72
CA MET A 787 -10.29 66.22 9.43
C MET A 787 -8.75 66.24 9.63
N GLN A 788 -7.91 65.79 8.68
CA GLN A 788 -6.70 66.50 8.17
C GLN A 788 -5.99 65.72 7.03
N LEU A 789 -5.10 66.38 6.29
CA LEU A 789 -4.61 65.99 4.94
C LEU A 789 -3.07 65.99 4.82
N GLY A 790 -2.52 65.18 3.90
CA GLY A 790 -1.13 65.35 3.43
C GLY A 790 -0.57 64.25 2.52
N LEU A 791 -0.71 64.42 1.19
CA LEU A 791 0.06 63.77 0.08
C LEU A 791 -0.01 62.21 0.00
N LEU A 792 -0.65 61.50 -0.95
CA LEU A 792 -1.04 61.60 -2.37
C LEU A 792 -0.09 61.04 -3.46
N VAL A 793 -0.67 60.12 -4.24
CA VAL A 793 -0.22 59.27 -5.39
C VAL A 793 -1.54 58.75 -6.05
N PRO A 794 -1.65 58.30 -7.33
CA PRO A 794 -0.95 58.55 -8.61
C PRO A 794 -1.91 59.17 -9.67
N LEU A 795 -1.65 59.00 -10.99
CA LEU A 795 -2.70 59.06 -12.05
C LEU A 795 -2.35 58.19 -13.28
N ILE A 796 -3.35 57.66 -14.00
CA ILE A 796 -3.22 56.88 -15.25
C ILE A 796 -4.35 57.24 -16.26
N VAL A 797 -4.00 57.29 -17.55
CA VAL A 797 -4.85 57.33 -18.78
C VAL A 797 -5.76 58.55 -19.04
N ALA A 798 -5.50 59.27 -20.16
CA ALA A 798 -6.52 59.81 -21.08
C ALA A 798 -5.96 60.31 -22.45
N VAL A 799 -6.48 59.74 -23.56
CA VAL A 799 -6.91 60.43 -24.82
C VAL A 799 -5.89 61.06 -25.84
N ALA A 800 -5.79 60.38 -27.01
CA ALA A 800 -5.79 60.86 -28.42
C ALA A 800 -4.58 61.53 -29.16
N THR A 801 -4.18 60.87 -30.27
CA THR A 801 -3.82 61.39 -31.64
C THR A 801 -2.74 62.49 -31.81
N THR A 802 -1.84 62.49 -32.81
CA THR A 802 -2.02 62.19 -34.26
C THR A 802 -0.65 62.09 -34.99
N LEU A 803 -0.49 61.26 -36.04
CA LEU A 803 -0.12 61.66 -37.44
C LEU A 803 0.36 60.53 -38.39
N ARG A 804 -0.32 60.43 -39.55
CA ARG A 804 0.13 60.10 -40.95
C ARG A 804 1.22 59.00 -41.18
N ARG A 805 0.91 57.86 -41.83
CA ARG A 805 0.48 57.58 -43.25
C ARG A 805 1.63 57.25 -44.23
N ARG A 806 1.62 56.03 -44.80
CA ARG A 806 1.77 55.74 -46.26
C ARG A 806 0.80 54.59 -46.66
N ARG A 807 0.67 54.27 -47.95
CA ARG A 807 -0.35 53.39 -48.59
C ARG A 807 0.23 52.72 -49.86
N TRP A 808 -0.56 51.82 -50.49
CA TRP A 808 -0.43 51.22 -51.85
C TRP A 808 0.49 49.98 -51.94
N GLN A 809 0.20 48.91 -52.70
CA GLN A 809 -1.05 48.36 -53.32
C GLN A 809 -0.85 46.84 -53.68
N PRO A 810 -1.78 46.09 -54.34
CA PRO A 810 -1.84 44.60 -54.26
C PRO A 810 -1.56 43.79 -55.56
N LEU A 811 -1.50 42.44 -55.41
CA LEU A 811 -1.96 41.34 -56.32
C LEU A 811 -1.40 41.24 -57.77
N PRO A 812 -1.21 40.02 -58.36
CA PRO A 812 -2.32 39.11 -58.72
C PRO A 812 -2.03 37.58 -58.68
N THR A 813 -2.87 36.81 -59.41
CA THR A 813 -3.09 35.34 -59.52
C THR A 813 -1.98 34.60 -60.33
N GLU A 814 -1.98 33.29 -60.65
CA GLU A 814 -3.07 32.29 -60.86
C GLU A 814 -2.59 30.82 -60.99
N ALA A 815 -3.51 29.83 -60.82
CA ALA A 815 -3.50 28.43 -61.33
C ALA A 815 -2.32 27.47 -60.97
N SER A 816 -2.45 26.12 -60.96
CA SER A 816 -3.55 25.13 -60.90
C SER A 816 -2.92 23.74 -60.51
N GLY A 817 -3.61 22.67 -60.12
CA GLY A 817 -5.03 22.40 -59.82
C GLY A 817 -5.29 20.87 -59.63
N ALA A 818 -6.54 20.48 -59.31
CA ALA A 818 -7.07 19.08 -59.20
C ALA A 818 -6.54 18.21 -58.03
N SER A 819 -7.30 17.27 -57.42
CA SER A 819 -8.71 16.83 -57.62
C SER A 819 -9.31 16.11 -56.39
N ALA A 820 -10.58 16.38 -56.05
CA ALA A 820 -11.54 15.45 -55.41
C ALA A 820 -12.98 16.03 -55.45
N TRP A 821 -14.01 15.17 -55.50
CA TRP A 821 -15.47 15.46 -55.51
C TRP A 821 -16.19 14.33 -54.71
N PRO A 822 -17.43 14.49 -54.19
CA PRO A 822 -17.58 14.90 -52.79
C PRO A 822 -18.60 14.09 -51.96
N VAL A 823 -18.99 14.67 -50.81
CA VAL A 823 -20.02 14.25 -49.84
C VAL A 823 -21.40 13.98 -50.46
N ALA A 824 -22.17 13.08 -49.85
CA ALA A 824 -23.62 13.05 -49.92
C ALA A 824 -24.22 12.77 -48.51
N ASP A 825 -25.20 13.55 -48.08
CA ASP A 825 -25.93 13.38 -46.81
C ASP A 825 -26.99 12.26 -46.90
N TYR A 826 -27.38 11.67 -45.76
CA TYR A 826 -28.75 11.15 -45.58
C TYR A 826 -29.21 11.18 -44.11
N LEU A 827 -30.53 11.17 -43.93
CA LEU A 827 -31.28 11.49 -42.70
C LEU A 827 -31.53 10.29 -41.76
N PRO A 828 -31.84 10.52 -40.46
CA PRO A 828 -32.23 9.48 -39.52
C PRO A 828 -33.73 9.14 -39.55
N PRO A 829 -34.12 7.87 -39.28
CA PRO A 829 -35.43 7.53 -38.72
C PRO A 829 -35.38 7.70 -37.18
N ALA A 830 -36.33 8.36 -36.50
CA ALA A 830 -37.79 8.18 -36.47
C ALA A 830 -38.22 6.94 -35.68
N ALA A 831 -38.94 7.17 -34.58
CA ALA A 831 -39.40 6.13 -33.64
C ALA A 831 -40.79 5.59 -34.02
N VAL A 832 -41.01 4.29 -33.81
CA VAL A 832 -42.33 3.63 -33.90
C VAL A 832 -42.45 2.59 -32.78
N GLU A 833 -43.47 2.80 -31.94
CA GLU A 833 -44.34 1.86 -31.19
C GLU A 833 -43.81 0.52 -30.62
N ALA A 834 -44.27 0.21 -29.40
CA ALA A 834 -44.10 -1.09 -28.75
C ALA A 834 -45.34 -1.98 -28.94
N PRO A 835 -45.20 -3.31 -28.71
CA PRO A 835 -46.29 -4.15 -28.24
C PRO A 835 -46.00 -4.75 -26.85
N GLU A 836 -47.04 -4.91 -26.04
CA GLU A 836 -47.04 -5.77 -24.85
C GLU A 836 -47.30 -7.23 -25.27
N GLU A 837 -46.65 -8.20 -24.61
CA GLU A 837 -47.33 -9.24 -23.80
C GLU A 837 -46.39 -10.36 -23.30
N GLY A 838 -46.49 -10.66 -22.00
CA GLY A 838 -46.46 -12.02 -21.42
C GLY A 838 -45.36 -13.04 -21.76
N ALA A 839 -44.34 -13.13 -20.90
CA ALA A 839 -43.67 -14.41 -20.59
C ALA A 839 -43.34 -14.48 -19.10
N ALA A 840 -43.65 -15.61 -18.45
CA ALA A 840 -43.49 -15.76 -16.99
C ALA A 840 -42.10 -16.29 -16.61
N TYR A 841 -41.54 -15.76 -15.52
CA TYR A 841 -40.42 -16.41 -14.83
C TYR A 841 -40.94 -17.65 -14.08
N LEU A 842 -40.29 -18.79 -14.29
CA LEU A 842 -40.50 -20.02 -13.51
C LEU A 842 -39.23 -20.30 -12.70
N GLU A 843 -39.42 -20.44 -11.38
CA GLU A 843 -38.38 -20.88 -10.46
C GLU A 843 -37.97 -22.33 -10.76
N PHE A 844 -36.67 -22.63 -10.67
CA PHE A 844 -36.17 -24.00 -10.58
C PHE A 844 -35.20 -24.11 -9.42
N ALA A 845 -35.64 -24.78 -8.35
CA ALA A 845 -34.78 -25.12 -7.22
C ALA A 845 -33.82 -26.26 -7.62
N PRO A 846 -32.52 -26.17 -7.28
CA PRO A 846 -31.56 -27.24 -7.55
C PRO A 846 -31.83 -28.44 -6.65
N THR A 847 -31.82 -29.65 -7.21
CA THR A 847 -31.79 -30.90 -6.44
C THR A 847 -30.60 -31.75 -6.85
N ARG A 848 -29.68 -31.93 -5.90
CA ARG A 848 -28.38 -32.65 -5.96
C ARG A 848 -27.24 -31.90 -6.63
#